data_AF-A0A1Z7Z0E4-F1
#
_entry.id   AF-A0A1Z7Z0E4-F1
#
_cell.length_a   1.000
_cell.length_b   1.000
_cell.length_c   1.000
_cell.angle_alpha   90.00
_cell.angle_beta   90.00
_cell.angle_gamma   90.00
#
_symmetry.space_group_name_H-M   'P 1'
#
loop_
_entity.id
_entity.type
_entity.pdbx_description
1 polymer ?
#
loop_
_entity_poly.entity_id
_entity_poly.type
_entity_poly.pdbx_seq_one_letter_code
_entity_poly.pdbx_strand_id
1 'polypeptide(L)'
;MKAKLLTIVFALVFVITNAQTFTTVQDGDWSSNSTWDANGKPPTDLSNDVVNINHRVELSNTLKLQGNSTLNVNHILKLTSGSIEIENSSDTVNINYGLIIIVNGNLLNKEGTVNFNYGRIQLCNDGYKDESSSPQGTFGVGSIFSLNGNIEDSNSGNYSSYIEWCTEDGIGVNLPNSENCSLVKPSGSFCDDEVTYLTLFCALGLDSDNDGVANTCDEDDDNDGIPDLVEQNGNSTRNTDGDAFEDAIDIDSDNDGIPDNIEAQLTIGYVAPTGNIDKDSGILIVYGSGLTPIDTDGDRVSDIIDLDSDSDGWPDIQENGMANSVLNTDSDSDGLDNAFEGANLNDSYDPNDEINDPSSSILPDTDGDLYTGGDLDYRDLFNINPPISALLDFDGIDDYLSTPTFIDGLDKVSIMAWVKADTGNSGYTTIAGEDVSCKLYLKNGNEPCFSIKTDGSTAKVVSANAINKNEWHHISGTYSNATGKMIIFVDGKQENSLDTGVTTNKIKVSSDSNGAFEVGRNSSNVPDREYFAGAIDEVRVFDIDLTNDQIQRMVYQEIENYSGNVRGTIIGKDIVDISTDATISWTNLIAYFPMSDIKNRTTDDYSSNSNTLRLNNITTVQEQTAPMPYRATSNGNWSTEGTWLYGSVWDIEDVNYNKDWSIVKIESNVSTSSSHKNLGLIVDSNKSFTVNGDQQINNSWYLELNGTLDLKNDSQLIQQEHSDLVTSVSGKILRRQEGNTSVYWYNYWSSPVGVQGVTALSDNNASANNANNSDFTLNTLKEGNENSVEFTALHNEAGKISTRWLYTYKNGLNYYQWASLAPTTAIEPGVGYTQKGTGNTGSEQQYIFEGKPNNGTIVISANDLGGPGSVPSVSKTDYLLGNPYPSALDIHQFIDDNEGVIDGVLQLWQQWSGTSHNLDEYDGGYATVNKLGSIRAYQFVGLEGATNGSQDGTVKPSKYLPVGQGFVTEIVTSGDIVFNNGQRVFIKESDADGTYENGSSFFRMNQTSQDDTTVNSVAIMQKIRIEFNAVTGPETRRELLLGFSDYTLDVYDYGYDAKNTDALANDLNLLLDDQPMLMQAYGSITTDKVIPLSLTTSGDFSYEIKITELEHIADDQEIYLKDNLTGVYFDLRTDQAYSFTSQTGVFNTRFEIVFQSDESLSTTDSDYVFNLIYFNNTSNTLFVKNLNTSVDRLMLINMLGQTVQEFNEISADVLHNGMPISNLSTGTYIAYFKMGSVTKTKKILVD
;
A
#
# COMPACT_ATOMS: atom_id res chain seq x y z
N MET A 1 -19.18 61.30 -38.10
CA MET A 1 -19.59 62.71 -38.38
C MET A 1 -19.07 63.08 -39.78
N LYS A 2 -18.84 64.36 -40.13
CA LYS A 2 -18.26 64.81 -41.42
C LYS A 2 -16.80 64.34 -41.58
N ALA A 3 -16.15 64.33 -42.76
CA ALA A 3 -16.54 64.16 -44.17
C ALA A 3 -15.31 64.39 -45.11
N LYS A 4 -15.29 63.72 -46.29
CA LYS A 4 -14.39 63.95 -47.46
C LYS A 4 -12.91 63.56 -47.28
N LEU A 5 -12.14 63.17 -48.31
CA LEU A 5 -12.31 63.20 -49.79
C LEU A 5 -11.74 61.86 -50.37
N LEU A 6 -11.59 61.51 -51.67
CA LEU A 6 -11.69 62.20 -52.97
C LEU A 6 -12.40 61.35 -54.07
N THR A 7 -11.69 60.91 -55.12
CA THR A 7 -12.20 60.33 -56.40
C THR A 7 -10.99 59.74 -57.17
N ILE A 8 -11.07 58.62 -57.91
CA ILE A 8 -11.19 58.61 -59.40
C ILE A 8 -11.49 57.20 -59.98
N VAL A 9 -12.62 57.12 -60.72
CA VAL A 9 -12.92 56.38 -61.98
C VAL A 9 -12.79 54.82 -62.12
N PHE A 10 -13.96 54.19 -62.35
CA PHE A 10 -14.32 53.05 -63.26
C PHE A 10 -13.20 52.12 -63.79
N ALA A 11 -13.24 50.78 -63.68
CA ALA A 11 -14.29 49.78 -63.98
C ALA A 11 -14.61 49.50 -65.47
N LEU A 12 -14.15 48.35 -66.00
CA LEU A 12 -14.99 47.32 -66.64
C LEU A 12 -14.25 45.96 -66.84
N VAL A 13 -15.00 44.86 -66.85
CA VAL A 13 -14.56 43.48 -67.18
C VAL A 13 -14.72 43.22 -68.69
N PHE A 14 -13.80 42.47 -69.35
CA PHE A 14 -14.06 41.26 -70.17
C PHE A 14 -12.98 40.89 -71.24
N VAL A 15 -12.98 39.59 -71.59
CA VAL A 15 -12.36 38.90 -72.76
C VAL A 15 -10.85 38.63 -72.73
N ILE A 16 -10.48 37.46 -72.19
CA ILE A 16 -9.44 36.63 -72.82
C ILE A 16 -10.06 35.95 -74.05
N THR A 17 -9.47 36.12 -75.24
CA THR A 17 -9.44 35.12 -76.33
C THR A 17 -8.69 35.68 -77.55
N ASN A 18 -7.55 35.07 -77.88
CA ASN A 18 -7.29 34.34 -79.13
C ASN A 18 -5.78 34.08 -79.27
N ALA A 19 -5.40 32.83 -79.52
CA ALA A 19 -4.04 32.52 -79.93
C ALA A 19 -3.77 33.05 -81.35
N GLN A 20 -2.64 33.72 -81.57
CA GLN A 20 -2.11 33.95 -82.92
C GLN A 20 -0.86 33.09 -83.13
N THR A 21 -0.99 32.10 -84.01
CA THR A 21 0.14 31.37 -84.57
C THR A 21 0.96 32.29 -85.47
N PHE A 22 2.21 32.58 -85.12
CA PHE A 22 3.14 33.26 -86.02
C PHE A 22 3.57 32.33 -87.15
N THR A 23 2.93 32.48 -88.32
CA THR A 23 3.36 31.81 -89.56
C THR A 23 4.60 32.46 -90.13
N THR A 24 5.59 31.66 -90.51
CA THR A 24 6.85 32.10 -91.14
C THR A 24 6.62 32.86 -92.45
N VAL A 25 7.02 34.14 -92.52
CA VAL A 25 7.19 34.88 -93.78
C VAL A 25 8.41 35.80 -93.71
N GLN A 26 9.43 35.44 -94.50
CA GLN A 26 10.48 36.27 -95.15
C GLN A 26 11.06 37.52 -94.45
N ASP A 27 12.39 37.53 -94.39
CA ASP A 27 13.20 38.76 -94.46
C ASP A 27 12.86 39.55 -95.75
N GLY A 28 12.72 40.87 -95.67
CA GLY A 28 12.21 41.69 -96.77
C GLY A 28 13.11 42.86 -97.19
N ASP A 29 13.03 43.21 -98.48
CA ASP A 29 13.58 44.41 -99.16
C ASP A 29 15.15 44.51 -99.21
N TRP A 30 15.85 44.71 -100.35
CA TRP A 30 15.47 45.20 -101.68
C TRP A 30 16.14 44.45 -102.87
N SER A 31 15.64 44.79 -104.06
CA SER A 31 16.05 44.46 -105.44
C SER A 31 17.54 44.28 -105.81
N SER A 32 18.04 43.04 -105.83
CA SER A 32 19.02 42.57 -106.83
C SER A 32 18.82 41.06 -107.14
N ASN A 33 19.44 40.53 -108.20
CA ASN A 33 19.16 39.16 -108.68
C ASN A 33 19.91 38.09 -107.87
N SER A 34 19.15 37.23 -107.16
CA SER A 34 19.58 35.93 -106.61
C SER A 34 20.88 35.95 -105.81
N THR A 35 20.79 36.37 -104.55
CA THR A 35 21.93 36.53 -103.64
C THR A 35 22.03 35.48 -102.53
N TRP A 36 20.91 34.96 -102.02
CA TRP A 36 20.92 33.84 -101.07
C TRP A 36 21.00 32.49 -101.80
N ASP A 37 21.86 31.59 -101.31
CA ASP A 37 21.97 30.21 -101.84
C ASP A 37 20.78 29.34 -101.40
N ALA A 38 20.71 28.11 -101.93
CA ALA A 38 19.62 27.17 -101.63
C ALA A 38 19.58 26.69 -100.16
N ASN A 39 20.54 27.08 -99.33
CA ASN A 39 20.66 26.73 -97.92
C ASN A 39 20.51 27.95 -96.98
N GLY A 40 20.16 29.13 -97.51
CA GLY A 40 20.05 30.36 -96.71
C GLY A 40 21.39 31.01 -96.37
N LYS A 41 22.33 31.09 -97.34
CA LYS A 41 23.62 31.79 -97.16
C LYS A 41 23.79 32.96 -98.14
N PRO A 42 24.22 34.17 -97.70
CA PRO A 42 24.39 35.34 -98.58
C PRO A 42 25.65 35.26 -99.48
N PRO A 43 25.83 36.17 -100.45
CA PRO A 43 27.02 36.22 -101.30
C PRO A 43 28.26 36.69 -100.53
N THR A 44 29.45 36.34 -101.04
CA THR A 44 30.74 36.83 -100.51
C THR A 44 31.04 38.29 -100.81
N ASP A 45 30.31 38.91 -101.75
CA ASP A 45 30.51 40.29 -102.18
C ASP A 45 29.16 41.01 -102.25
N LEU A 46 28.98 42.02 -101.40
CA LEU A 46 27.78 42.86 -101.27
C LEU A 46 28.10 44.26 -101.83
N SER A 47 27.21 44.84 -102.64
CA SER A 47 27.47 46.10 -103.34
C SER A 47 26.24 47.00 -103.46
N ASN A 48 26.15 48.00 -102.58
CA ASN A 48 24.95 48.83 -102.33
C ASN A 48 23.76 48.03 -101.73
N ASP A 49 24.02 46.85 -101.12
CA ASP A 49 22.99 45.94 -100.61
C ASP A 49 22.71 46.15 -99.12
N VAL A 50 21.48 45.87 -98.67
CA VAL A 50 21.12 45.76 -97.24
C VAL A 50 20.79 44.30 -96.93
N VAL A 51 21.47 43.72 -95.93
CA VAL A 51 21.36 42.30 -95.57
C VAL A 51 20.98 42.17 -94.10
N ASN A 52 19.96 41.36 -93.81
CA ASN A 52 19.51 41.05 -92.45
C ASN A 52 19.80 39.58 -92.13
N ILE A 53 20.47 39.30 -91.00
CA ILE A 53 20.74 37.94 -90.49
C ILE A 53 19.85 37.70 -89.28
N ASN A 54 18.61 37.23 -89.52
CA ASN A 54 17.61 36.96 -88.48
C ASN A 54 17.61 35.50 -87.98
N HIS A 55 18.55 34.67 -88.42
CA HIS A 55 18.71 33.26 -88.02
C HIS A 55 20.20 32.87 -87.97
N ARG A 56 20.55 31.67 -87.48
CA ARG A 56 21.95 31.19 -87.49
C ARG A 56 22.43 30.92 -88.91
N VAL A 57 23.41 31.70 -89.38
CA VAL A 57 24.10 31.55 -90.67
C VAL A 57 25.58 31.21 -90.43
N GLU A 58 26.11 30.22 -91.16
CA GLU A 58 27.50 29.79 -91.04
C GLU A 58 28.20 29.73 -92.41
N LEU A 59 29.31 30.46 -92.55
CA LEU A 59 30.05 30.72 -93.79
C LEU A 59 31.53 30.32 -93.64
N SER A 60 32.13 29.76 -94.69
CA SER A 60 33.58 29.45 -94.74
C SER A 60 34.41 30.51 -95.48
N ASN A 61 33.77 31.54 -96.02
CA ASN A 61 34.35 32.50 -96.96
C ASN A 61 34.22 33.91 -96.41
N THR A 62 35.15 34.80 -96.78
CA THR A 62 35.05 36.24 -96.46
C THR A 62 33.79 36.88 -97.05
N LEU A 63 33.18 37.77 -96.27
CA LEU A 63 32.05 38.63 -96.66
C LEU A 63 32.55 40.07 -96.87
N LYS A 64 32.48 40.60 -98.09
CA LYS A 64 32.90 41.98 -98.43
C LYS A 64 31.70 42.90 -98.57
N LEU A 65 31.69 44.03 -97.86
CA LEU A 65 30.76 45.14 -98.05
C LEU A 65 31.42 46.20 -98.93
N GLN A 66 30.67 46.70 -99.91
CA GLN A 66 31.11 47.76 -100.82
C GLN A 66 29.96 48.72 -101.15
N GLY A 67 30.25 49.98 -101.45
CA GLY A 67 29.27 50.87 -102.10
C GLY A 67 28.06 51.29 -101.24
N ASN A 68 28.25 51.58 -99.95
CA ASN A 68 27.19 51.90 -98.99
C ASN A 68 26.31 50.68 -98.62
N SER A 69 26.90 49.49 -98.55
CA SER A 69 26.20 48.29 -98.09
C SER A 69 25.98 48.31 -96.57
N THR A 70 24.88 47.72 -96.09
CA THR A 70 24.58 47.60 -94.66
C THR A 70 24.31 46.14 -94.28
N LEU A 71 25.03 45.63 -93.27
CA LEU A 71 24.80 44.30 -92.70
C LEU A 71 24.20 44.42 -91.29
N ASN A 72 22.97 43.94 -91.11
CA ASN A 72 22.31 43.84 -89.81
C ASN A 72 22.40 42.39 -89.30
N VAL A 73 23.07 42.15 -88.18
CA VAL A 73 23.17 40.83 -87.55
C VAL A 73 22.28 40.79 -86.30
N ASN A 74 21.16 40.08 -86.41
CA ASN A 74 20.12 40.01 -85.38
C ASN A 74 20.03 38.63 -84.70
N HIS A 75 20.81 37.66 -85.20
CA HIS A 75 20.99 36.33 -84.63
C HIS A 75 22.48 35.96 -84.73
N ILE A 76 22.86 34.77 -85.20
CA ILE A 76 24.25 34.29 -85.16
C ILE A 76 24.84 34.25 -86.57
N LEU A 77 25.94 34.97 -86.78
CA LEU A 77 26.75 34.88 -88.01
C LEU A 77 28.12 34.29 -87.67
N LYS A 78 28.37 33.03 -88.06
CA LYS A 78 29.65 32.35 -87.84
C LYS A 78 30.46 32.28 -89.13
N LEU A 79 31.70 32.75 -89.09
CA LEU A 79 32.69 32.67 -90.16
C LEU A 79 33.76 31.66 -89.76
N THR A 80 33.79 30.47 -90.36
CA THR A 80 34.67 29.35 -89.97
C THR A 80 36.09 29.42 -90.54
N SER A 81 36.30 30.24 -91.57
CA SER A 81 37.61 30.46 -92.21
C SER A 81 37.62 31.72 -93.08
N GLY A 82 36.88 32.76 -92.66
CA GLY A 82 36.64 33.97 -93.44
C GLY A 82 36.58 35.24 -92.58
N SER A 83 36.76 36.39 -93.21
CA SER A 83 36.69 37.71 -92.57
C SER A 83 35.36 38.43 -92.87
N ILE A 84 35.09 39.52 -92.18
CA ILE A 84 34.29 40.61 -92.75
C ILE A 84 35.26 41.67 -93.27
N GLU A 85 34.98 42.24 -94.44
CA GLU A 85 35.78 43.29 -95.07
C GLU A 85 34.88 44.45 -95.51
N ILE A 86 35.36 45.68 -95.34
CA ILE A 86 34.67 46.91 -95.76
C ILE A 86 35.56 47.61 -96.81
N GLU A 87 35.01 47.91 -97.98
CA GLU A 87 35.74 48.62 -99.02
C GLU A 87 35.61 50.15 -98.90
N ASN A 88 34.47 50.69 -98.47
CA ASN A 88 34.21 52.13 -98.32
C ASN A 88 33.84 52.52 -96.87
N SER A 89 34.27 53.71 -96.43
CA SER A 89 33.94 54.28 -95.11
C SER A 89 32.47 54.72 -94.93
N SER A 90 31.58 54.25 -95.81
CA SER A 90 30.13 54.46 -95.81
C SER A 90 29.36 53.14 -95.83
N ASP A 91 30.06 52.00 -95.87
CA ASP A 91 29.50 50.69 -95.54
C ASP A 91 29.34 50.57 -94.01
N THR A 92 28.29 49.88 -93.55
CA THR A 92 27.91 49.83 -92.12
C THR A 92 27.60 48.40 -91.66
N VAL A 93 28.01 48.03 -90.45
CA VAL A 93 27.61 46.78 -89.78
C VAL A 93 26.86 47.13 -88.49
N ASN A 94 25.63 46.64 -88.33
CA ASN A 94 24.85 46.79 -87.11
C ASN A 94 24.67 45.41 -86.48
N ILE A 95 24.92 45.26 -85.18
CA ILE A 95 24.71 44.00 -84.46
C ILE A 95 23.62 44.24 -83.42
N ASN A 96 22.41 43.76 -83.71
CA ASN A 96 21.19 44.06 -82.94
C ASN A 96 20.77 42.82 -82.15
N TYR A 97 21.23 42.68 -80.91
CA TYR A 97 21.10 41.47 -80.07
C TYR A 97 21.77 40.19 -80.63
N GLY A 98 22.38 40.26 -81.81
CA GLY A 98 23.07 39.15 -82.47
C GLY A 98 24.52 38.91 -82.01
N LEU A 99 25.12 37.84 -82.50
CA LEU A 99 26.51 37.43 -82.23
C LEU A 99 27.24 37.12 -83.54
N ILE A 100 28.38 37.77 -83.77
CA ILE A 100 29.32 37.41 -84.84
C ILE A 100 30.46 36.57 -84.27
N ILE A 101 30.70 35.37 -84.81
CA ILE A 101 31.83 34.51 -84.43
C ILE A 101 32.79 34.42 -85.62
N ILE A 102 34.06 34.75 -85.43
CA ILE A 102 35.07 34.69 -86.50
C ILE A 102 36.17 33.71 -86.08
N VAL A 103 36.35 32.65 -86.88
CA VAL A 103 37.36 31.61 -86.69
C VAL A 103 38.46 31.79 -87.74
N ASN A 104 39.71 31.92 -87.29
CA ASN A 104 40.91 32.14 -88.13
C ASN A 104 40.77 33.30 -89.15
N GLY A 105 40.18 34.42 -88.73
CA GLY A 105 39.85 35.56 -89.60
C GLY A 105 40.00 36.93 -88.93
N ASN A 106 39.77 37.98 -89.71
CA ASN A 106 39.76 39.37 -89.26
C ASN A 106 38.32 39.92 -89.24
N LEU A 107 38.00 40.80 -88.28
CA LEU A 107 36.70 41.46 -88.21
C LEU A 107 36.52 42.55 -89.27
N LEU A 108 37.55 43.36 -89.54
CA LEU A 108 37.55 44.39 -90.58
C LEU A 108 38.96 44.58 -91.14
N ASN A 109 39.03 45.10 -92.37
CA ASN A 109 40.28 45.42 -93.08
C ASN A 109 40.52 46.93 -93.31
N LYS A 110 39.54 47.79 -92.98
CA LYS A 110 39.58 49.27 -93.10
C LYS A 110 38.71 49.92 -92.03
N GLU A 111 38.82 51.25 -91.91
CA GLU A 111 37.90 52.07 -91.11
C GLU A 111 36.49 52.09 -91.76
N GLY A 112 35.47 51.75 -90.97
CA GLY A 112 34.06 51.73 -91.32
C GLY A 112 33.19 51.68 -90.05
N THR A 113 31.89 51.92 -90.16
CA THR A 113 31.01 52.05 -88.99
C THR A 113 30.49 50.70 -88.52
N VAL A 114 30.72 50.36 -87.25
CA VAL A 114 30.13 49.20 -86.57
C VAL A 114 29.31 49.69 -85.37
N ASN A 115 28.00 49.41 -85.37
CA ASN A 115 27.08 49.81 -84.31
C ASN A 115 26.64 48.60 -83.49
N PHE A 116 26.79 48.70 -82.16
CA PHE A 116 26.46 47.63 -81.21
C PHE A 116 25.13 47.95 -80.51
N ASN A 117 24.03 47.39 -81.02
CA ASN A 117 22.72 47.50 -80.39
C ASN A 117 22.48 46.23 -79.57
N TYR A 118 23.18 46.09 -78.44
CA TYR A 118 23.18 44.92 -77.55
C TYR A 118 23.72 43.61 -78.16
N GLY A 119 24.35 43.67 -79.35
CA GLY A 119 25.03 42.53 -79.97
C GLY A 119 26.48 42.32 -79.51
N ARG A 120 27.10 41.20 -79.89
CA ARG A 120 28.46 40.78 -79.48
C ARG A 120 29.33 40.28 -80.64
N ILE A 121 30.64 40.20 -80.41
CA ILE A 121 31.62 39.61 -81.34
C ILE A 121 32.59 38.69 -80.59
N GLN A 122 32.85 37.50 -81.15
CA GLN A 122 33.75 36.49 -80.59
C GLN A 122 34.83 36.10 -81.63
N LEU A 123 36.10 36.01 -81.20
CA LEU A 123 37.25 35.72 -82.06
C LEU A 123 37.96 34.42 -81.65
N CYS A 124 37.93 33.41 -82.54
CA CYS A 124 38.58 32.11 -82.38
C CYS A 124 39.77 31.98 -83.36
N ASN A 125 40.92 32.58 -83.05
CA ASN A 125 42.11 32.46 -83.90
C ASN A 125 43.10 31.44 -83.31
N ASP A 126 43.39 30.37 -84.07
CA ASP A 126 44.12 29.17 -83.62
C ASP A 126 45.62 29.44 -83.38
N GLY A 127 45.95 30.14 -82.29
CA GLY A 127 47.35 30.44 -81.97
C GLY A 127 47.65 31.10 -80.63
N TYR A 128 46.66 31.68 -79.95
CA TYR A 128 46.87 32.35 -78.66
C TYR A 128 46.00 31.72 -77.57
N LYS A 129 46.66 31.04 -76.64
CA LYS A 129 46.08 30.46 -75.43
C LYS A 129 46.60 31.23 -74.22
N ASP A 130 45.69 31.56 -73.30
CA ASP A 130 45.96 32.22 -72.02
C ASP A 130 46.56 33.66 -72.10
N GLU A 131 45.99 34.57 -71.33
CA GLU A 131 46.48 35.96 -71.20
C GLU A 131 47.82 36.05 -70.45
N SER A 132 48.13 35.09 -69.56
CA SER A 132 49.29 35.14 -68.68
C SER A 132 50.64 34.89 -69.38
N SER A 133 50.63 34.35 -70.61
CA SER A 133 51.84 33.87 -71.29
C SER A 133 52.08 34.40 -72.71
N SER A 134 51.25 35.33 -73.22
CA SER A 134 51.52 36.04 -74.48
C SER A 134 52.48 37.24 -74.26
N PRO A 135 53.56 37.39 -75.05
CA PRO A 135 54.47 38.54 -74.91
C PRO A 135 53.79 39.87 -75.24
N GLN A 136 54.29 40.98 -74.65
CA GLN A 136 54.09 42.31 -75.22
C GLN A 136 54.77 42.37 -76.60
N GLY A 137 54.00 42.00 -77.63
CA GLY A 137 54.52 41.32 -78.82
C GLY A 137 54.04 41.85 -80.17
N THR A 138 53.50 43.07 -80.21
CA THR A 138 53.25 43.85 -81.45
C THR A 138 52.40 43.14 -82.52
N PHE A 139 51.07 43.26 -82.42
CA PHE A 139 50.26 43.26 -83.65
C PHE A 139 50.66 44.48 -84.50
N GLY A 140 51.20 44.21 -85.68
CA GLY A 140 51.89 45.22 -86.49
C GLY A 140 50.94 46.05 -87.35
N VAL A 141 50.93 47.37 -87.12
CA VAL A 141 50.55 48.42 -88.10
C VAL A 141 49.26 48.18 -88.90
N GLY A 142 48.15 48.02 -88.18
CA GLY A 142 46.78 48.21 -88.68
C GLY A 142 45.95 48.94 -87.62
N SER A 143 45.78 50.25 -87.76
CA SER A 143 45.20 51.09 -86.70
C SER A 143 43.68 50.92 -86.57
N ILE A 144 43.19 50.62 -85.36
CA ILE A 144 41.91 51.16 -84.88
C ILE A 144 42.24 52.39 -84.02
N PHE A 145 42.70 53.44 -84.70
CA PHE A 145 42.82 54.81 -84.19
C PHE A 145 43.08 55.76 -85.38
N SER A 146 42.01 56.28 -85.97
CA SER A 146 41.88 57.74 -86.10
C SER A 146 40.76 58.17 -85.14
N LEU A 147 40.91 59.21 -84.33
CA LEU A 147 41.21 60.59 -84.70
C LEU A 147 40.13 61.16 -85.63
N ASN A 148 38.90 61.21 -85.11
CA ASN A 148 37.64 61.75 -85.67
C ASN A 148 36.62 60.74 -86.23
N GLY A 149 36.71 59.45 -85.89
CA GLY A 149 35.58 58.51 -85.96
C GLY A 149 35.22 58.00 -84.56
N ASN A 150 33.98 58.22 -84.12
CA ASN A 150 33.53 57.74 -82.81
C ASN A 150 33.07 56.28 -82.92
N ILE A 151 33.44 55.44 -81.95
CA ILE A 151 32.58 54.32 -81.54
C ILE A 151 31.53 54.93 -80.62
N GLU A 152 30.41 55.37 -81.21
CA GLU A 152 29.27 55.91 -80.47
C GLU A 152 28.38 54.77 -79.99
N ASP A 153 28.69 54.25 -78.80
CA ASP A 153 27.64 53.66 -77.96
C ASP A 153 26.73 54.82 -77.51
N SER A 154 25.51 54.84 -78.05
CA SER A 154 24.55 55.91 -77.81
C SER A 154 23.65 55.67 -76.59
N ASN A 155 23.80 54.52 -75.91
CA ASN A 155 22.97 54.09 -74.77
C ASN A 155 23.81 53.88 -73.51
N SER A 156 24.41 54.95 -72.97
CA SER A 156 25.20 54.90 -71.73
C SER A 156 24.35 54.52 -70.50
N GLY A 157 24.28 53.22 -70.19
CA GLY A 157 23.53 52.66 -69.06
C GLY A 157 23.86 51.19 -68.78
N ASN A 158 25.00 50.95 -68.14
CA ASN A 158 25.42 49.68 -67.51
C ASN A 158 25.32 48.37 -68.34
N TYR A 159 25.68 48.38 -69.63
CA TYR A 159 26.09 47.16 -70.33
C TYR A 159 27.36 47.41 -71.15
N SER A 160 28.40 46.59 -70.96
CA SER A 160 29.66 46.70 -71.68
C SER A 160 29.64 45.88 -72.97
N SER A 161 29.85 46.55 -74.10
CA SER A 161 29.98 45.94 -75.43
C SER A 161 31.33 45.21 -75.57
N TYR A 162 31.34 43.92 -75.28
CA TYR A 162 32.55 43.09 -75.29
C TYR A 162 32.90 42.50 -76.67
N ILE A 163 34.21 42.41 -76.92
CA ILE A 163 34.83 41.51 -77.89
C ILE A 163 35.49 40.40 -77.08
N GLU A 164 35.06 39.16 -77.27
CA GLU A 164 35.46 38.00 -76.47
C GLU A 164 36.40 37.07 -77.28
N TRP A 165 37.38 36.45 -76.62
CA TRP A 165 38.25 35.43 -77.24
C TRP A 165 37.76 34.02 -76.88
N CYS A 166 37.88 33.07 -77.81
CA CYS A 166 37.38 31.71 -77.57
C CYS A 166 38.31 30.91 -76.63
N THR A 167 37.77 30.50 -75.49
CA THR A 167 38.42 29.58 -74.54
C THR A 167 38.32 28.12 -75.01
N GLU A 168 39.10 27.23 -74.40
CA GLU A 168 39.38 25.88 -74.95
C GLU A 168 38.15 24.94 -75.01
N ASP A 169 37.12 25.21 -74.19
CA ASP A 169 35.90 24.38 -74.09
C ASP A 169 34.66 24.96 -74.83
N GLY A 170 34.82 26.08 -75.56
CA GLY A 170 33.88 26.53 -76.59
C GLY A 170 32.52 27.11 -76.15
N ILE A 171 32.07 26.91 -74.90
CA ILE A 171 30.87 27.53 -74.33
C ILE A 171 31.23 28.10 -72.95
N GLY A 172 31.31 29.43 -72.84
CA GLY A 172 31.74 30.11 -71.62
C GLY A 172 31.61 31.63 -71.73
N VAL A 173 30.37 32.11 -71.91
CA VAL A 173 30.08 33.56 -71.86
C VAL A 173 30.05 34.00 -70.41
N ASN A 174 30.94 34.92 -70.04
CA ASN A 174 30.96 35.51 -68.71
C ASN A 174 30.07 36.76 -68.71
N LEU A 175 28.94 36.73 -67.99
CA LEU A 175 28.06 37.89 -67.82
C LEU A 175 28.39 38.60 -66.49
N PRO A 176 28.35 39.94 -66.43
CA PRO A 176 28.33 40.63 -65.15
C PRO A 176 26.94 40.43 -64.53
N ASN A 177 26.86 39.65 -63.46
CA ASN A 177 25.65 39.56 -62.66
C ASN A 177 25.38 40.94 -62.03
N SER A 178 24.26 41.56 -62.39
CA SER A 178 23.52 42.38 -61.42
C SER A 178 22.88 41.45 -60.39
N GLU A 179 22.51 41.99 -59.23
CA GLU A 179 21.72 41.24 -58.26
C GLU A 179 20.40 40.69 -58.88
N ASN A 180 19.89 39.59 -58.33
CA ASN A 180 18.60 38.95 -58.63
C ASN A 180 18.43 38.33 -60.05
N CYS A 181 19.36 37.43 -60.45
CA CYS A 181 19.17 36.47 -61.55
C CYS A 181 20.03 35.20 -61.35
N SER A 182 19.40 34.06 -61.05
CA SER A 182 20.03 32.73 -60.88
C SER A 182 19.88 31.84 -62.14
N LEU A 183 20.65 30.74 -62.21
CA LEU A 183 20.66 29.80 -63.34
C LEU A 183 20.00 28.47 -62.98
N VAL A 184 18.66 28.47 -62.89
CA VAL A 184 17.87 27.25 -62.61
C VAL A 184 18.05 26.21 -63.72
N LYS A 185 18.25 24.95 -63.31
CA LYS A 185 18.40 23.78 -64.17
C LYS A 185 17.19 22.86 -63.93
N PRO A 186 16.30 22.63 -64.90
CA PRO A 186 15.01 22.00 -64.64
C PRO A 186 15.13 20.54 -64.19
N SER A 187 14.23 20.15 -63.28
CA SER A 187 14.10 18.81 -62.72
C SER A 187 13.78 17.75 -63.79
N GLY A 188 14.26 16.51 -63.55
CA GLY A 188 14.64 15.60 -64.63
C GLY A 188 13.55 14.67 -65.17
N SER A 189 13.32 14.67 -66.49
CA SER A 189 12.63 13.56 -67.18
C SER A 189 13.00 13.35 -68.67
N PHE A 190 14.25 13.63 -69.08
CA PHE A 190 14.81 13.11 -70.34
C PHE A 190 16.34 12.94 -70.27
N CYS A 191 16.80 11.80 -69.77
CA CYS A 191 18.22 11.42 -69.77
C CYS A 191 18.60 10.64 -71.04
N ASP A 192 18.87 11.34 -72.14
CA ASP A 192 19.85 10.90 -73.16
C ASP A 192 20.29 12.09 -74.05
N ASP A 193 21.60 12.17 -74.32
CA ASP A 193 22.41 13.09 -75.17
C ASP A 193 21.90 14.48 -75.66
N GLU A 194 22.77 15.48 -75.42
CA GLU A 194 23.00 16.73 -76.18
C GLU A 194 21.79 17.54 -76.74
N VAL A 195 21.26 18.48 -75.94
CA VAL A 195 21.24 19.93 -76.25
C VAL A 195 20.56 20.71 -75.11
N THR A 196 21.27 21.70 -74.53
CA THR A 196 20.71 22.60 -73.51
C THR A 196 19.99 23.78 -74.16
N TYR A 197 18.70 23.96 -73.87
CA TYR A 197 17.95 25.18 -74.20
C TYR A 197 17.95 26.14 -73.01
N LEU A 198 18.71 27.24 -73.13
CA LEU A 198 18.70 28.32 -72.13
C LEU A 198 17.41 29.12 -72.27
N THR A 199 16.50 29.01 -71.30
CA THR A 199 15.25 29.78 -71.25
C THR A 199 15.30 30.69 -70.04
N LEU A 200 15.59 31.97 -70.24
CA LEU A 200 15.65 32.96 -69.18
C LEU A 200 14.23 33.37 -68.78
N PHE A 201 13.73 32.81 -67.67
CA PHE A 201 12.59 33.40 -66.98
C PHE A 201 13.09 34.56 -66.12
N CYS A 202 12.46 35.73 -66.31
CA CYS A 202 12.53 36.84 -65.37
C CYS A 202 11.11 37.02 -64.85
N ALA A 203 10.79 36.24 -63.82
CA ALA A 203 9.65 36.50 -62.96
C ALA A 203 10.12 37.41 -61.83
N LEU A 204 9.26 38.35 -61.43
CA LEU A 204 9.30 38.87 -60.07
C LEU A 204 8.49 37.87 -59.26
N GLY A 205 9.16 36.85 -58.73
CA GLY A 205 8.62 36.05 -57.64
C GLY A 205 8.60 36.88 -56.36
N LEU A 206 7.94 36.35 -55.34
CA LEU A 206 8.36 36.63 -53.97
C LEU A 206 9.58 35.75 -53.65
N ASP A 207 10.21 36.08 -52.54
CA ASP A 207 11.49 35.63 -51.99
C ASP A 207 11.34 36.07 -50.51
N SER A 208 10.50 35.36 -49.75
CA SER A 208 9.91 35.84 -48.47
C SER A 208 10.98 35.98 -47.39
N ASP A 209 11.68 34.89 -47.13
CA ASP A 209 12.83 34.76 -46.23
C ASP A 209 14.09 35.54 -46.70
N ASN A 210 14.16 35.87 -47.99
CA ASN A 210 15.30 36.47 -48.70
C ASN A 210 16.56 35.58 -48.80
N ASP A 211 16.43 34.23 -48.82
CA ASP A 211 17.60 33.32 -48.93
C ASP A 211 18.27 33.33 -50.33
N GLY A 212 17.51 33.75 -51.35
CA GLY A 212 17.91 33.83 -52.76
C GLY A 212 17.66 32.58 -53.62
N VAL A 213 16.86 31.63 -53.15
CA VAL A 213 15.88 30.85 -53.92
C VAL A 213 14.69 31.81 -54.20
N ALA A 214 13.46 31.34 -54.41
CA ALA A 214 12.30 32.20 -54.68
C ALA A 214 11.04 31.32 -54.75
N ASN A 215 10.07 31.61 -53.88
CA ASN A 215 8.96 30.76 -53.45
C ASN A 215 8.44 29.73 -54.47
N THR A 216 8.17 30.18 -55.70
CA THR A 216 7.77 29.34 -56.84
C THR A 216 8.71 28.19 -57.26
N CYS A 217 9.87 28.06 -56.61
CA CYS A 217 10.89 27.03 -56.79
C CYS A 217 11.50 26.58 -55.45
N ASP A 218 10.86 26.93 -54.34
CA ASP A 218 11.24 26.50 -53.00
C ASP A 218 10.53 25.19 -52.59
N GLU A 219 10.89 24.66 -51.43
CA GLU A 219 10.14 23.61 -50.72
C GLU A 219 9.94 23.97 -49.22
N ASP A 220 10.28 25.19 -48.78
CA ASP A 220 10.34 25.71 -47.38
C ASP A 220 10.30 27.27 -47.44
N ASP A 221 9.16 27.84 -47.87
CA ASP A 221 8.99 29.24 -48.36
C ASP A 221 9.34 30.35 -47.33
N ASP A 222 9.37 30.03 -46.04
CA ASP A 222 9.75 30.87 -44.87
C ASP A 222 11.05 30.43 -44.18
N ASN A 223 11.66 29.30 -44.58
CA ASN A 223 12.89 28.74 -44.00
C ASN A 223 12.78 28.45 -42.48
N ASP A 224 11.56 28.30 -41.95
CA ASP A 224 11.32 27.78 -40.61
C ASP A 224 11.76 26.29 -40.51
N GLY A 225 11.90 25.59 -41.63
CA GLY A 225 12.36 24.21 -41.69
C GLY A 225 11.23 23.20 -41.85
N ILE A 226 9.96 23.61 -41.80
CA ILE A 226 8.79 22.79 -42.10
C ILE A 226 8.46 22.99 -43.60
N PRO A 227 8.47 21.91 -44.41
CA PRO A 227 8.43 22.10 -45.85
C PRO A 227 7.01 22.13 -46.43
N ASP A 228 6.51 23.34 -46.76
CA ASP A 228 5.43 23.80 -47.69
C ASP A 228 4.18 22.89 -47.84
N LEU A 229 4.43 21.64 -48.19
CA LEU A 229 3.49 20.55 -48.35
C LEU A 229 2.91 20.05 -47.02
N VAL A 230 3.57 20.35 -45.89
CA VAL A 230 3.20 19.87 -44.54
C VAL A 230 2.14 20.81 -43.94
N GLU A 231 2.48 22.08 -43.75
CA GLU A 231 1.61 23.13 -43.20
C GLU A 231 0.40 23.32 -44.12
N GLN A 232 0.60 23.57 -45.42
CA GLN A 232 -0.53 23.70 -46.37
C GLN A 232 -1.44 22.47 -46.40
N ASN A 233 -0.96 21.27 -46.04
CA ASN A 233 -1.71 20.01 -45.94
C ASN A 233 -2.55 19.70 -47.21
N GLY A 234 -2.01 20.05 -48.39
CA GLY A 234 -2.66 19.91 -49.69
C GLY A 234 -3.68 21.00 -50.06
N ASN A 235 -3.70 22.12 -49.33
CA ASN A 235 -4.47 23.34 -49.60
C ASN A 235 -3.51 24.55 -49.67
N SER A 236 -2.99 24.85 -50.87
CA SER A 236 -2.06 25.97 -51.12
C SER A 236 -2.73 27.36 -51.14
N THR A 237 -3.61 27.59 -50.16
CA THR A 237 -4.11 28.86 -49.62
C THR A 237 -4.64 28.52 -48.22
N ARG A 238 -3.80 27.90 -47.38
CA ARG A 238 -4.12 27.66 -45.97
C ARG A 238 -3.74 28.94 -45.24
N ASN A 239 -4.59 29.35 -44.30
CA ASN A 239 -4.37 30.43 -43.35
C ASN A 239 -5.18 29.98 -42.13
N THR A 240 -4.52 29.65 -41.03
CA THR A 240 -5.15 28.97 -39.89
C THR A 240 -5.78 29.97 -38.91
N ASP A 241 -5.10 31.09 -38.65
CA ASP A 241 -5.54 32.16 -37.75
C ASP A 241 -6.73 33.02 -38.31
N GLY A 242 -6.69 33.37 -39.61
CA GLY A 242 -7.62 34.24 -40.31
C GLY A 242 -7.10 35.58 -40.89
N ASP A 243 -5.79 35.86 -40.96
CA ASP A 243 -5.22 37.18 -41.29
C ASP A 243 -5.06 37.57 -42.80
N ALA A 244 -3.84 37.65 -43.33
CA ALA A 244 -3.34 38.19 -44.58
C ALA A 244 -2.15 37.36 -45.15
N PHE A 245 -1.50 36.50 -44.35
CA PHE A 245 -0.49 35.54 -44.80
C PHE A 245 -1.13 34.16 -45.08
N GLU A 246 -0.31 33.15 -45.36
CA GLU A 246 -0.71 31.76 -45.57
C GLU A 246 0.28 30.86 -44.79
N ASP A 247 -0.11 29.71 -44.21
CA ASP A 247 0.67 28.87 -43.24
C ASP A 247 2.09 28.41 -43.70
N ALA A 248 2.56 28.84 -44.86
CA ALA A 248 3.88 28.55 -45.43
C ALA A 248 4.61 29.82 -45.89
N ILE A 249 4.23 30.99 -45.34
CA ILE A 249 4.95 32.27 -45.43
C ILE A 249 4.74 33.06 -44.12
N ASP A 250 4.56 32.36 -43.01
CA ASP A 250 4.01 32.88 -41.76
C ASP A 250 4.66 32.13 -40.59
N ILE A 251 5.43 32.84 -39.76
CA ILE A 251 6.25 32.20 -38.73
C ILE A 251 5.50 31.88 -37.43
N ASP A 252 4.20 32.16 -37.35
CA ASP A 252 3.32 31.94 -36.18
C ASP A 252 1.89 31.59 -36.70
N SER A 253 1.75 30.36 -37.22
CA SER A 253 0.65 29.90 -38.08
C SER A 253 -0.76 30.01 -37.49
N ASP A 254 -0.92 29.99 -36.16
CA ASP A 254 -2.21 30.22 -35.50
C ASP A 254 -2.29 31.47 -34.59
N ASN A 255 -1.19 32.24 -34.56
CA ASN A 255 -1.05 33.55 -33.93
C ASN A 255 -1.15 33.53 -32.39
N ASP A 256 -0.52 32.52 -31.79
CA ASP A 256 -0.33 32.35 -30.35
C ASP A 256 0.89 33.13 -29.83
N GLY A 257 1.93 33.31 -30.65
CA GLY A 257 3.18 33.98 -30.31
C GLY A 257 4.40 33.10 -30.07
N ILE A 258 4.33 31.80 -30.34
CA ILE A 258 5.44 30.84 -30.30
C ILE A 258 5.74 30.41 -31.75
N PRO A 259 6.92 30.75 -32.33
CA PRO A 259 7.12 30.51 -33.75
C PRO A 259 7.17 29.04 -34.17
N ASP A 260 6.65 28.73 -35.37
CA ASP A 260 6.50 27.37 -35.91
C ASP A 260 7.80 26.52 -35.82
N ASN A 261 8.97 27.15 -36.01
CA ASN A 261 10.29 26.50 -35.92
C ASN A 261 10.55 25.88 -34.54
N ILE A 262 10.09 26.55 -33.49
CA ILE A 262 10.21 26.15 -32.08
C ILE A 262 9.29 24.95 -31.84
N GLU A 263 8.06 25.09 -32.30
CA GLU A 263 6.92 24.20 -32.09
C GLU A 263 7.02 22.86 -32.85
N ALA A 264 7.65 22.88 -34.01
CA ALA A 264 7.93 21.69 -34.80
C ALA A 264 9.04 20.80 -34.21
N GLN A 265 9.56 21.12 -33.02
CA GLN A 265 10.73 20.49 -32.41
C GLN A 265 10.57 20.24 -30.90
N LEU A 266 11.34 19.29 -30.35
CA LEU A 266 11.41 19.04 -28.91
C LEU A 266 12.31 20.08 -28.25
N THR A 267 11.85 20.73 -27.17
CA THR A 267 12.66 21.67 -26.37
C THR A 267 14.01 21.06 -25.97
N ILE A 268 14.02 19.82 -25.45
CA ILE A 268 15.28 19.09 -25.22
C ILE A 268 15.80 18.49 -26.52
N GLY A 269 16.71 19.23 -27.15
CA GLY A 269 17.42 18.81 -28.36
C GLY A 269 17.13 19.67 -29.58
N TYR A 270 16.28 20.69 -29.42
CA TYR A 270 15.99 21.77 -30.36
C TYR A 270 17.19 22.19 -31.22
N VAL A 271 16.94 22.36 -32.52
CA VAL A 271 17.94 22.69 -33.53
C VAL A 271 17.63 24.06 -34.14
N ALA A 272 18.43 25.06 -33.75
CA ALA A 272 18.27 26.42 -34.23
C ALA A 272 18.56 26.58 -35.74
N PRO A 273 17.81 27.43 -36.47
CA PRO A 273 17.88 27.64 -37.92
C PRO A 273 19.22 28.29 -38.32
N THR A 274 20.26 27.46 -38.46
CA THR A 274 21.64 27.93 -38.57
C THR A 274 22.45 27.17 -39.62
N GLY A 275 22.97 27.88 -40.62
CA GLY A 275 23.97 27.33 -41.52
C GLY A 275 23.98 27.91 -42.93
N ASN A 276 23.66 27.07 -43.89
CA ASN A 276 23.38 27.44 -45.28
C ASN A 276 22.19 26.56 -45.72
N ILE A 277 21.40 27.11 -46.62
CA ILE A 277 20.28 26.54 -47.37
C ILE A 277 20.74 25.53 -48.43
N ASP A 278 19.94 24.51 -48.76
CA ASP A 278 20.21 23.65 -49.92
C ASP A 278 19.53 24.21 -51.18
N LYS A 279 20.36 24.70 -52.11
CA LYS A 279 19.91 25.45 -53.29
C LYS A 279 19.18 24.62 -54.36
N ASP A 280 18.99 23.33 -54.13
CA ASP A 280 18.11 22.47 -54.94
C ASP A 280 16.71 22.26 -54.27
N SER A 281 16.46 22.74 -53.03
CA SER A 281 15.18 22.60 -52.30
C SER A 281 14.81 23.74 -51.31
N GLY A 282 15.60 24.82 -51.21
CA GLY A 282 15.45 25.83 -50.15
C GLY A 282 16.03 25.33 -48.83
N ILE A 283 15.17 24.69 -48.02
CA ILE A 283 15.43 23.98 -46.74
C ILE A 283 16.86 24.12 -46.19
N LEU A 284 16.97 24.77 -45.03
CA LEU A 284 18.19 24.80 -44.21
C LEU A 284 18.83 23.41 -44.05
N ILE A 285 20.12 23.29 -44.42
CA ILE A 285 20.90 22.03 -44.39
C ILE A 285 20.98 21.40 -42.98
N VAL A 286 20.63 22.15 -41.93
CA VAL A 286 20.57 21.65 -40.55
C VAL A 286 19.38 20.69 -40.32
N TYR A 287 18.24 20.94 -40.97
CA TYR A 287 17.05 20.08 -40.98
C TYR A 287 17.14 19.02 -42.09
N GLY A 288 17.69 19.39 -43.25
CA GLY A 288 18.25 18.49 -44.26
C GLY A 288 17.25 17.75 -45.16
N SER A 289 15.99 17.57 -44.75
CA SER A 289 14.85 17.25 -45.63
C SER A 289 13.52 17.70 -45.01
N GLY A 290 13.55 18.84 -44.31
CA GLY A 290 12.46 19.34 -43.50
C GLY A 290 12.34 18.67 -42.12
N LEU A 291 11.69 19.40 -41.22
CA LEU A 291 11.19 18.95 -39.94
C LEU A 291 9.95 18.05 -40.12
N THR A 292 9.38 17.61 -39.01
CA THR A 292 8.05 16.99 -38.98
C THR A 292 7.42 17.46 -37.69
N PRO A 293 6.45 18.39 -37.75
CA PRO A 293 5.91 19.03 -36.56
C PRO A 293 5.37 18.04 -35.53
N ILE A 294 5.37 18.48 -34.27
CA ILE A 294 5.01 17.65 -33.13
C ILE A 294 3.48 17.68 -32.93
N ASP A 295 2.99 16.64 -32.26
CA ASP A 295 1.59 16.36 -31.88
C ASP A 295 1.69 15.94 -30.41
N THR A 296 1.81 16.94 -29.53
CA THR A 296 2.11 16.81 -28.09
C THR A 296 0.95 16.13 -27.37
N ASP A 297 -0.29 16.50 -27.71
CA ASP A 297 -1.50 15.79 -27.28
C ASP A 297 -1.52 14.33 -27.79
N GLY A 298 -1.42 14.12 -29.10
CA GLY A 298 -1.70 12.86 -29.80
C GLY A 298 -3.08 12.75 -30.50
N ASP A 299 -3.81 13.85 -30.63
CA ASP A 299 -5.12 13.99 -31.28
C ASP A 299 -5.03 13.96 -32.82
N ARG A 300 -3.90 14.49 -33.35
CA ARG A 300 -3.55 14.75 -34.78
C ARG A 300 -3.98 16.10 -35.37
N VAL A 301 -4.22 17.12 -34.56
CA VAL A 301 -3.68 18.46 -34.85
C VAL A 301 -2.14 18.40 -34.65
N SER A 302 -1.43 19.47 -34.94
CA SER A 302 0.01 19.60 -34.69
C SER A 302 0.23 20.90 -33.95
N ASP A 303 1.22 20.94 -33.08
CA ASP A 303 1.38 22.01 -32.09
C ASP A 303 1.40 23.41 -32.75
N ILE A 304 2.16 23.57 -33.85
CA ILE A 304 2.20 24.73 -34.78
C ILE A 304 0.84 25.31 -35.26
N ILE A 305 -0.26 24.60 -35.02
CA ILE A 305 -1.63 24.91 -35.47
C ILE A 305 -2.67 24.49 -34.42
N ASP A 306 -2.27 24.25 -33.16
CA ASP A 306 -3.15 23.86 -32.04
C ASP A 306 -3.05 24.85 -30.86
N LEU A 307 -4.06 25.70 -30.74
CA LEU A 307 -4.24 26.72 -29.70
C LEU A 307 -4.29 26.21 -28.22
N ASP A 308 -3.92 24.96 -27.93
CA ASP A 308 -4.01 24.25 -26.62
C ASP A 308 -3.16 22.94 -26.71
N SER A 309 -1.85 23.05 -27.02
CA SER A 309 -0.97 21.95 -27.49
C SER A 309 -0.87 20.73 -26.58
N ASP A 310 -0.98 20.92 -25.26
CA ASP A 310 -1.08 19.82 -24.30
C ASP A 310 -2.51 19.53 -23.81
N SER A 311 -3.48 20.33 -24.25
CA SER A 311 -4.91 20.27 -23.94
C SER A 311 -5.24 20.19 -22.44
N ASP A 312 -4.49 20.86 -21.55
CA ASP A 312 -4.90 21.03 -20.14
C ASP A 312 -6.14 21.96 -20.00
N GLY A 313 -6.38 22.81 -21.01
CA GLY A 313 -7.47 23.78 -21.09
C GLY A 313 -7.06 25.23 -20.88
N TRP A 314 -5.75 25.52 -20.83
CA TRP A 314 -5.16 26.85 -20.95
C TRP A 314 -4.51 27.00 -22.34
N PRO A 315 -5.11 27.81 -23.24
CA PRO A 315 -4.56 28.09 -24.55
C PRO A 315 -3.17 28.73 -24.55
N ASP A 316 -2.25 28.18 -25.34
CA ASP A 316 -0.80 28.42 -25.41
C ASP A 316 -0.40 29.91 -25.41
N ILE A 317 -1.22 30.77 -26.04
CA ILE A 317 -1.11 32.24 -26.00
C ILE A 317 -1.14 32.83 -24.57
N GLN A 318 -1.50 32.03 -23.55
CA GLN A 318 -1.45 32.38 -22.14
C GLN A 318 -0.22 31.84 -21.40
N GLU A 319 0.40 30.79 -21.94
CA GLU A 319 1.57 30.08 -21.46
C GLU A 319 2.86 30.60 -22.13
N ASN A 320 2.81 31.23 -23.31
CA ASN A 320 3.94 31.78 -24.08
C ASN A 320 4.87 32.78 -23.35
N GLY A 321 4.58 33.15 -22.10
CA GLY A 321 5.37 34.07 -21.27
C GLY A 321 5.24 35.55 -21.64
N MET A 322 4.46 35.89 -22.67
CA MET A 322 4.43 37.20 -23.32
C MET A 322 3.08 37.92 -23.16
N ALA A 323 2.25 37.96 -24.21
CA ALA A 323 1.07 38.82 -24.28
C ALA A 323 -0.17 38.02 -24.68
N ASN A 324 -1.14 37.90 -23.76
CA ASN A 324 -2.34 37.07 -23.92
C ASN A 324 -3.39 37.58 -24.94
N SER A 325 -2.98 38.32 -26.00
CA SER A 325 -3.85 38.77 -27.09
C SER A 325 -3.08 39.47 -28.22
N VAL A 326 -3.26 39.00 -29.45
CA VAL A 326 -2.89 39.67 -30.71
C VAL A 326 -3.45 41.11 -30.84
N LEU A 327 -2.71 41.97 -31.54
CA LEU A 327 -3.11 43.36 -31.88
C LEU A 327 -3.77 43.49 -33.27
N ASN A 328 -3.62 42.48 -34.13
CA ASN A 328 -3.89 42.50 -35.58
C ASN A 328 -3.04 43.57 -36.29
N THR A 329 -1.75 43.61 -35.96
CA THR A 329 -0.73 44.46 -36.59
C THR A 329 0.64 43.78 -36.59
N ASP A 330 1.09 43.43 -37.77
CA ASP A 330 2.48 43.17 -38.13
C ASP A 330 3.09 44.48 -38.73
N SER A 331 4.37 44.75 -38.43
CA SER A 331 5.16 45.90 -38.93
C SER A 331 6.20 45.55 -40.00
N ASP A 332 6.56 44.28 -40.12
CA ASP A 332 7.69 43.72 -40.87
C ASP A 332 7.24 42.99 -42.13
N SER A 333 6.08 42.33 -42.04
CA SER A 333 5.49 41.44 -43.04
C SER A 333 6.11 40.05 -43.08
N ASP A 334 6.34 39.46 -41.90
CA ASP A 334 6.85 38.10 -41.66
C ASP A 334 5.89 37.18 -40.87
N GLY A 335 4.74 37.68 -40.40
CA GLY A 335 3.65 36.89 -39.81
C GLY A 335 3.35 37.20 -38.34
N LEU A 336 4.40 37.32 -37.52
CA LEU A 336 4.31 37.49 -36.07
C LEU A 336 3.65 38.83 -35.68
N ASP A 337 2.63 38.80 -34.81
CA ASP A 337 1.96 40.02 -34.37
C ASP A 337 2.83 40.84 -33.39
N ASN A 338 2.78 42.17 -33.52
CA ASN A 338 3.48 43.14 -32.65
C ASN A 338 3.05 43.11 -31.16
N ALA A 339 2.21 42.16 -30.74
CA ALA A 339 1.96 41.77 -29.35
C ALA A 339 3.12 40.98 -28.73
N PHE A 340 3.78 40.13 -29.54
CA PHE A 340 4.76 39.12 -29.10
C PHE A 340 6.19 39.63 -29.27
N GLU A 341 6.47 40.26 -30.42
CA GLU A 341 7.73 40.97 -30.68
C GLU A 341 8.22 41.82 -29.48
N GLY A 342 9.50 41.67 -29.12
CA GLY A 342 10.06 42.38 -27.96
C GLY A 342 10.56 43.80 -28.26
N ALA A 343 11.81 43.91 -28.75
CA ALA A 343 12.53 45.19 -28.69
C ALA A 343 12.43 46.06 -29.96
N ASN A 344 12.13 45.48 -31.12
CA ASN A 344 12.36 46.13 -32.42
C ASN A 344 11.34 45.76 -33.51
N LEU A 345 10.13 46.34 -33.41
CA LEU A 345 8.99 46.36 -34.36
C LEU A 345 9.29 46.93 -35.78
N ASN A 346 10.49 46.63 -36.31
CA ASN A 346 10.92 46.63 -37.70
C ASN A 346 12.32 45.99 -37.74
N ASP A 347 12.39 44.66 -37.73
CA ASP A 347 13.59 43.84 -37.64
C ASP A 347 14.10 43.37 -39.03
N SER A 348 14.49 42.09 -39.19
CA SER A 348 14.98 41.50 -40.43
C SER A 348 14.90 39.96 -40.43
N TYR A 349 13.68 39.43 -40.57
CA TYR A 349 13.34 38.04 -40.91
C TYR A 349 14.23 36.96 -40.25
N ASP A 350 13.79 36.48 -39.09
CA ASP A 350 14.39 35.36 -38.36
C ASP A 350 13.24 34.44 -37.93
N PRO A 351 13.15 33.17 -38.40
CA PRO A 351 12.00 32.28 -38.13
C PRO A 351 11.87 31.81 -36.66
N ASN A 352 12.68 32.38 -35.76
CA ASN A 352 12.54 32.25 -34.30
C ASN A 352 12.15 33.57 -33.60
N ASP A 353 12.21 34.71 -34.30
CA ASP A 353 12.44 36.04 -33.72
C ASP A 353 13.39 35.98 -32.49
N GLU A 354 12.94 36.44 -31.31
CA GLU A 354 13.76 36.49 -30.11
C GLU A 354 13.83 35.14 -29.35
N ILE A 355 13.07 34.09 -29.74
CA ILE A 355 13.00 32.75 -29.09
C ILE A 355 14.13 31.81 -29.55
N ASN A 356 15.35 32.33 -29.60
CA ASN A 356 16.54 31.67 -30.18
C ASN A 356 17.04 30.37 -29.47
N ASP A 357 16.48 30.00 -28.32
CA ASP A 357 16.71 28.75 -27.57
C ASP A 357 15.55 28.58 -26.58
N PRO A 358 14.52 27.76 -26.88
CA PRO A 358 13.30 27.70 -26.06
C PRO A 358 13.62 27.39 -24.59
N SER A 359 14.58 26.49 -24.34
CA SER A 359 15.03 26.06 -23.01
C SER A 359 15.71 27.13 -22.14
N SER A 360 15.95 28.34 -22.69
CA SER A 360 16.43 29.49 -21.91
C SER A 360 15.88 30.85 -22.40
N SER A 361 14.70 30.83 -23.03
CA SER A 361 14.05 31.95 -23.71
C SER A 361 13.15 32.82 -22.80
N ILE A 362 12.08 33.39 -23.37
CA ILE A 362 10.95 34.02 -22.66
C ILE A 362 9.87 33.00 -22.26
N LEU A 363 9.80 31.85 -22.94
CA LEU A 363 8.89 30.76 -22.64
C LEU A 363 9.14 30.26 -21.20
N PRO A 364 8.09 30.10 -20.38
CA PRO A 364 8.23 29.73 -18.98
C PRO A 364 8.35 28.22 -18.76
N ASP A 365 8.98 27.92 -17.63
CA ASP A 365 9.18 26.61 -17.00
C ASP A 365 8.87 26.86 -15.51
N THR A 366 7.59 26.75 -15.15
CA THR A 366 7.04 27.29 -13.89
C THR A 366 7.40 26.42 -12.68
N ASP A 367 7.67 25.13 -12.88
CA ASP A 367 8.09 24.20 -11.83
C ASP A 367 9.58 23.83 -11.84
N GLY A 368 10.28 23.96 -12.97
CA GLY A 368 11.69 23.61 -13.17
C GLY A 368 11.96 22.17 -13.65
N ASP A 369 10.97 21.46 -14.21
CA ASP A 369 11.00 20.01 -14.48
C ASP A 369 11.43 19.60 -15.90
N LEU A 370 11.59 20.51 -16.87
CA LEU A 370 12.08 20.23 -18.24
C LEU A 370 13.19 19.15 -18.29
N TYR A 371 14.24 19.33 -17.49
CA TYR A 371 15.40 18.42 -17.44
C TYR A 371 15.20 17.14 -16.60
N THR A 372 13.99 16.92 -16.07
CA THR A 372 13.58 15.78 -15.24
C THR A 372 12.31 15.08 -15.73
N GLY A 373 11.53 15.60 -16.68
CA GLY A 373 10.75 14.78 -17.61
C GLY A 373 9.39 15.31 -18.10
N GLY A 374 8.99 16.52 -17.77
CA GLY A 374 8.07 17.38 -18.52
C GLY A 374 8.82 18.18 -19.60
N ASP A 375 8.30 19.34 -19.98
CA ASP A 375 8.81 20.18 -21.07
C ASP A 375 8.82 21.69 -20.71
N LEU A 376 7.95 22.53 -21.29
CA LEU A 376 7.71 23.95 -20.96
C LEU A 376 6.20 24.15 -20.75
N ASP A 377 5.77 25.24 -20.10
CA ASP A 377 4.39 25.38 -19.60
C ASP A 377 3.28 25.11 -20.65
N TYR A 378 3.48 25.45 -21.93
CA TYR A 378 2.53 25.21 -23.05
C TYR A 378 2.50 23.76 -23.59
N ARG A 379 3.35 22.89 -23.05
CA ARG A 379 3.47 21.45 -23.38
C ARG A 379 3.37 20.57 -22.14
N ASP A 380 3.24 21.17 -20.96
CA ASP A 380 3.10 20.50 -19.69
C ASP A 380 1.65 20.52 -19.20
N LEU A 381 0.95 19.40 -19.47
CA LEU A 381 -0.39 18.98 -19.01
C LEU A 381 -0.77 19.40 -17.57
N PHE A 382 0.22 19.72 -16.73
CA PHE A 382 -0.01 20.53 -15.56
C PHE A 382 1.05 21.63 -15.49
N ASN A 383 0.60 22.87 -15.76
CA ASN A 383 1.16 24.20 -15.41
C ASN A 383 2.01 24.29 -14.11
N ILE A 384 1.84 23.35 -13.18
CA ILE A 384 2.82 22.99 -12.14
C ILE A 384 2.81 21.46 -12.04
N ASN A 385 3.93 20.81 -12.35
CA ASN A 385 4.09 19.36 -12.29
C ASN A 385 3.57 18.83 -10.94
N PRO A 386 2.65 17.84 -10.95
CA PRO A 386 2.11 17.24 -9.74
C PRO A 386 3.21 16.91 -8.73
N PRO A 387 3.03 17.27 -7.44
CA PRO A 387 3.99 16.86 -6.42
C PRO A 387 4.17 15.33 -6.45
N ILE A 388 5.35 14.85 -6.01
CA ILE A 388 5.68 13.42 -5.92
C ILE A 388 4.66 12.62 -5.06
N SER A 389 3.79 13.30 -4.32
CA SER A 389 2.58 12.76 -3.68
C SER A 389 1.30 13.48 -4.18
N ALA A 390 1.03 13.38 -5.48
CA ALA A 390 -0.22 13.78 -6.11
C ALA A 390 -1.16 12.58 -6.30
N LEU A 391 -2.39 12.86 -6.73
CA LEU A 391 -3.31 11.85 -7.27
C LEU A 391 -4.07 12.40 -8.48
N LEU A 392 -4.68 11.49 -9.23
CA LEU A 392 -5.57 11.79 -10.34
C LEU A 392 -7.03 11.75 -9.85
N ASP A 393 -7.75 12.85 -10.06
CA ASP A 393 -9.21 12.88 -9.92
C ASP A 393 -9.83 12.44 -11.26
N PHE A 394 -11.06 11.96 -11.22
CA PHE A 394 -11.81 11.50 -12.38
C PHE A 394 -13.19 12.18 -12.35
N ASP A 395 -13.62 12.77 -13.47
CA ASP A 395 -14.83 13.60 -13.54
C ASP A 395 -16.14 12.79 -13.64
N GLY A 396 -16.04 11.55 -14.14
CA GLY A 396 -17.17 10.65 -14.40
C GLY A 396 -17.91 10.88 -15.71
N ILE A 397 -17.35 11.65 -16.64
CA ILE A 397 -17.85 11.87 -18.00
C ILE A 397 -16.99 11.09 -19.00
N ASP A 398 -15.67 11.33 -19.04
CA ASP A 398 -14.77 10.56 -19.91
C ASP A 398 -13.32 10.33 -19.47
N ASP A 399 -12.91 10.74 -18.27
CA ASP A 399 -11.58 10.46 -17.67
C ASP A 399 -11.24 8.97 -17.52
N TYR A 400 -10.02 8.57 -17.92
CA TYR A 400 -9.47 7.24 -17.64
C TYR A 400 -7.95 7.12 -17.89
N LEU A 401 -7.35 6.08 -17.30
CA LEU A 401 -6.02 5.61 -17.68
C LEU A 401 -6.11 4.25 -18.39
N SER A 402 -5.16 3.96 -19.29
CA SER A 402 -5.11 2.67 -19.99
C SER A 402 -3.69 2.19 -20.32
N THR A 403 -3.51 0.87 -20.31
CA THR A 403 -2.30 0.15 -20.77
C THR A 403 -2.70 -1.23 -21.33
N PRO A 404 -1.89 -1.93 -22.15
CA PRO A 404 -2.25 -3.26 -22.65
C PRO A 404 -2.52 -4.29 -21.54
N THR A 405 -3.36 -5.28 -21.84
CA THR A 405 -3.75 -6.35 -20.90
C THR A 405 -2.57 -7.18 -20.38
N PHE A 406 -2.61 -7.51 -19.07
CA PHE A 406 -1.62 -8.33 -18.37
C PHE A 406 -2.21 -9.32 -17.33
N ILE A 407 -3.52 -9.29 -17.03
CA ILE A 407 -4.20 -10.24 -16.11
C ILE A 407 -4.83 -11.42 -16.88
N ASP A 408 -5.25 -11.20 -18.13
CA ASP A 408 -5.77 -12.23 -19.03
C ASP A 408 -4.84 -13.46 -19.09
N GLY A 409 -5.41 -14.64 -18.79
CA GLY A 409 -4.68 -15.90 -18.79
C GLY A 409 -3.93 -16.25 -17.50
N LEU A 410 -4.01 -15.46 -16.42
CA LEU A 410 -3.50 -15.87 -15.10
C LEU A 410 -4.37 -16.98 -14.47
N ASP A 411 -3.79 -17.74 -13.52
CA ASP A 411 -4.48 -18.78 -12.74
C ASP A 411 -5.12 -18.23 -11.45
N LYS A 412 -4.58 -17.11 -10.96
CA LYS A 412 -4.95 -16.43 -9.73
C LYS A 412 -4.50 -14.97 -9.80
N VAL A 413 -5.14 -14.11 -9.03
CA VAL A 413 -4.88 -12.66 -9.04
C VAL A 413 -5.31 -12.04 -7.71
N SER A 414 -4.61 -10.99 -7.30
CA SER A 414 -5.13 -10.00 -6.34
C SER A 414 -4.99 -8.61 -6.94
N ILE A 415 -6.08 -7.83 -6.92
CA ILE A 415 -6.12 -6.44 -7.37
C ILE A 415 -6.63 -5.56 -6.23
N MET A 416 -6.03 -4.40 -6.02
CA MET A 416 -6.36 -3.46 -4.94
C MET A 416 -6.15 -2.01 -5.38
N ALA A 417 -6.90 -1.10 -4.77
CA ALA A 417 -6.81 0.35 -4.98
C ALA A 417 -7.39 1.12 -3.78
N TRP A 418 -6.88 2.31 -3.49
CA TRP A 418 -7.57 3.33 -2.71
C TRP A 418 -8.58 4.07 -3.59
N VAL A 419 -9.76 4.35 -3.06
CA VAL A 419 -10.89 4.94 -3.80
C VAL A 419 -11.66 5.94 -2.92
N LYS A 420 -11.83 7.17 -3.42
CA LYS A 420 -12.66 8.25 -2.82
C LYS A 420 -13.86 8.49 -3.73
N ALA A 421 -14.91 7.70 -3.56
CA ALA A 421 -16.05 7.66 -4.48
C ALA A 421 -16.96 8.88 -4.34
N ASP A 422 -17.05 9.71 -5.37
CA ASP A 422 -17.75 10.99 -5.27
C ASP A 422 -19.28 10.89 -5.48
N THR A 423 -19.99 11.95 -5.06
CA THR A 423 -21.47 12.03 -5.06
C THR A 423 -22.10 11.73 -6.42
N GLY A 424 -21.43 12.09 -7.52
CA GLY A 424 -21.87 11.85 -8.90
C GLY A 424 -22.02 10.39 -9.30
N ASN A 425 -21.20 9.47 -8.77
CA ASN A 425 -21.23 8.04 -9.16
C ASN A 425 -22.65 7.44 -9.06
N SER A 426 -23.11 6.80 -10.12
CA SER A 426 -24.40 6.08 -10.15
C SER A 426 -24.35 4.89 -11.11
N GLY A 427 -25.29 3.95 -11.00
CA GLY A 427 -25.33 2.77 -11.89
C GLY A 427 -24.17 1.81 -11.63
N TYR A 428 -23.26 1.66 -12.59
CA TYR A 428 -21.98 0.96 -12.44
C TYR A 428 -20.85 1.90 -12.85
N THR A 429 -19.81 2.00 -12.03
CA THR A 429 -18.61 2.79 -12.31
C THR A 429 -17.36 1.98 -12.00
N THR A 430 -16.35 1.98 -12.87
CA THR A 430 -15.21 1.05 -12.79
C THR A 430 -14.01 1.68 -12.10
N ILE A 431 -13.41 0.93 -11.16
CA ILE A 431 -12.22 1.39 -10.44
C ILE A 431 -10.98 1.02 -11.27
N ALA A 432 -10.70 -0.27 -11.43
CA ALA A 432 -9.55 -0.76 -12.17
C ALA A 432 -9.76 -2.20 -12.68
N GLY A 433 -9.25 -2.53 -13.87
CA GLY A 433 -9.14 -3.90 -14.37
C GLY A 433 -9.41 -4.07 -15.87
N GLU A 434 -9.75 -5.30 -16.24
CA GLU A 434 -9.92 -5.75 -17.62
C GLU A 434 -11.37 -6.22 -17.86
N ASP A 435 -12.16 -5.38 -18.55
CA ASP A 435 -13.45 -5.70 -19.18
C ASP A 435 -14.37 -6.65 -18.37
N VAL A 436 -14.44 -7.92 -18.78
CA VAL A 436 -15.21 -9.00 -18.15
C VAL A 436 -14.29 -10.07 -17.56
N SER A 437 -12.98 -9.90 -17.67
CA SER A 437 -11.95 -10.87 -17.26
C SER A 437 -11.70 -10.80 -15.75
N CYS A 438 -11.29 -9.63 -15.27
CA CYS A 438 -10.95 -9.34 -13.88
C CYS A 438 -11.07 -7.83 -13.62
N LYS A 439 -12.04 -7.36 -12.81
CA LYS A 439 -12.09 -5.93 -12.41
C LYS A 439 -12.70 -5.64 -11.06
N LEU A 440 -12.28 -4.51 -10.48
CA LEU A 440 -12.93 -3.82 -9.36
C LEU A 440 -13.85 -2.72 -9.90
N TYR A 441 -15.05 -2.60 -9.34
CA TYR A 441 -16.03 -1.60 -9.74
C TYR A 441 -17.02 -1.31 -8.60
N LEU A 442 -17.69 -0.16 -8.65
CA LEU A 442 -18.80 0.17 -7.78
C LEU A 442 -20.13 -0.16 -8.46
N LYS A 443 -21.04 -0.78 -7.72
CA LYS A 443 -22.46 -0.92 -8.06
C LYS A 443 -23.28 0.11 -7.30
N ASN A 444 -24.36 0.60 -7.90
CA ASN A 444 -25.18 1.71 -7.38
C ASN A 444 -24.37 3.00 -7.09
N GLY A 445 -23.12 3.09 -7.57
CA GLY A 445 -22.18 4.17 -7.30
C GLY A 445 -21.52 4.17 -5.93
N ASN A 446 -21.73 3.16 -5.07
CA ASN A 446 -20.99 3.01 -3.79
C ASN A 446 -20.99 1.59 -3.16
N GLU A 447 -21.39 0.52 -3.85
CA GLU A 447 -21.23 -0.88 -3.39
C GLU A 447 -20.02 -1.51 -4.07
N PRO A 448 -18.87 -1.71 -3.38
CA PRO A 448 -17.69 -2.34 -3.97
C PRO A 448 -17.99 -3.76 -4.46
N CYS A 449 -17.56 -4.03 -5.69
CA CYS A 449 -17.73 -5.30 -6.38
C CYS A 449 -16.42 -5.72 -7.03
N PHE A 450 -16.11 -7.01 -6.92
CA PHE A 450 -15.02 -7.66 -7.64
C PHE A 450 -15.65 -8.68 -8.61
N SER A 451 -15.22 -8.68 -9.87
CA SER A 451 -15.68 -9.64 -10.89
C SER A 451 -14.53 -10.44 -11.50
N ILE A 452 -14.77 -11.73 -11.75
CA ILE A 452 -13.84 -12.67 -12.39
C ILE A 452 -14.61 -13.55 -13.39
N LYS A 453 -14.02 -13.83 -14.54
CA LYS A 453 -14.53 -14.78 -15.54
C LYS A 453 -13.41 -15.71 -15.98
N THR A 454 -13.59 -17.02 -15.79
CA THR A 454 -12.67 -18.02 -16.31
C THR A 454 -13.13 -18.59 -17.65
N ASP A 455 -12.21 -19.24 -18.38
CA ASP A 455 -12.52 -19.87 -19.67
C ASP A 455 -13.76 -20.78 -19.59
N GLY A 456 -14.67 -20.64 -20.56
CA GLY A 456 -15.92 -21.40 -20.63
C GLY A 456 -16.97 -21.06 -19.55
N SER A 457 -16.67 -20.15 -18.62
CA SER A 457 -17.57 -19.76 -17.52
C SER A 457 -18.39 -18.50 -17.81
N THR A 458 -19.49 -18.35 -17.08
CA THR A 458 -20.09 -17.02 -16.85
C THR A 458 -19.22 -16.23 -15.88
N ALA A 459 -19.18 -14.90 -16.01
CA ALA A 459 -18.60 -14.05 -14.98
C ALA A 459 -19.23 -14.35 -13.60
N LYS A 460 -18.41 -14.21 -12.55
CA LYS A 460 -18.74 -14.31 -11.14
C LYS A 460 -18.50 -12.94 -10.52
N VAL A 461 -19.28 -12.60 -9.49
CA VAL A 461 -19.18 -11.35 -8.76
C VAL A 461 -19.28 -11.65 -7.28
N VAL A 462 -18.44 -11.01 -6.48
CA VAL A 462 -18.60 -10.89 -5.03
C VAL A 462 -18.63 -9.40 -4.67
N SER A 463 -19.51 -9.02 -3.76
CA SER A 463 -19.80 -7.62 -3.41
C SER A 463 -19.73 -7.40 -1.90
N ALA A 464 -19.20 -6.25 -1.49
CA ALA A 464 -19.16 -5.80 -0.10
C ALA A 464 -20.45 -5.02 0.27
N ASN A 465 -20.50 -4.52 1.51
CA ASN A 465 -21.48 -3.51 1.90
C ASN A 465 -21.18 -2.16 1.22
N ALA A 466 -22.18 -1.27 1.17
CA ALA A 466 -22.00 0.06 0.61
C ALA A 466 -21.03 0.89 1.45
N ILE A 467 -20.06 1.55 0.79
CA ILE A 467 -19.11 2.48 1.40
C ILE A 467 -19.67 3.90 1.50
N ASN A 468 -19.05 4.74 2.32
CA ASN A 468 -19.35 6.17 2.33
C ASN A 468 -18.88 6.82 1.01
N LYS A 469 -19.40 8.01 0.74
CA LYS A 469 -19.00 8.83 -0.40
C LYS A 469 -18.20 10.03 0.09
N ASN A 470 -17.23 10.47 -0.71
CA ASN A 470 -16.28 11.53 -0.39
C ASN A 470 -15.32 11.20 0.79
N GLU A 471 -15.31 9.94 1.24
CA GLU A 471 -14.35 9.35 2.18
C GLU A 471 -13.47 8.34 1.44
N TRP A 472 -12.21 8.21 1.88
CA TRP A 472 -11.27 7.22 1.34
C TRP A 472 -11.57 5.81 1.86
N HIS A 473 -11.75 4.87 0.93
CA HIS A 473 -11.86 3.45 1.22
C HIS A 473 -10.92 2.61 0.34
N HIS A 474 -10.30 1.58 0.92
CA HIS A 474 -9.37 0.71 0.21
C HIS A 474 -10.06 -0.59 -0.22
N ILE A 475 -10.24 -0.79 -1.52
CA ILE A 475 -10.97 -1.93 -2.07
C ILE A 475 -9.97 -2.97 -2.59
N SER A 476 -10.21 -4.25 -2.34
CA SER A 476 -9.39 -5.33 -2.90
C SER A 476 -10.20 -6.56 -3.28
N GLY A 477 -9.81 -7.22 -4.37
CA GLY A 477 -10.39 -8.49 -4.82
C GLY A 477 -9.31 -9.55 -5.01
N THR A 478 -9.50 -10.74 -4.44
CA THR A 478 -8.56 -11.87 -4.62
C THR A 478 -9.25 -13.10 -5.17
N TYR A 479 -8.59 -13.81 -6.09
CA TYR A 479 -9.12 -15.00 -6.76
C TYR A 479 -8.05 -16.06 -6.99
N SER A 480 -8.43 -17.34 -6.91
CA SER A 480 -7.54 -18.47 -7.21
C SER A 480 -8.29 -19.68 -7.74
N ASN A 481 -7.95 -20.11 -8.97
CA ASN A 481 -8.62 -21.25 -9.61
C ASN A 481 -8.38 -22.57 -8.86
N ALA A 482 -7.20 -22.73 -8.27
CA ALA A 482 -6.79 -23.90 -7.48
C ALA A 482 -7.57 -24.06 -6.16
N THR A 483 -8.03 -22.95 -5.55
CA THR A 483 -8.88 -22.98 -4.34
C THR A 483 -10.36 -22.83 -4.65
N GLY A 484 -10.71 -22.29 -5.82
CA GLY A 484 -12.06 -21.88 -6.20
C GLY A 484 -12.55 -20.61 -5.50
N LYS A 485 -11.78 -20.05 -4.56
CA LYS A 485 -12.21 -18.89 -3.75
C LYS A 485 -12.09 -17.59 -4.53
N MET A 486 -13.05 -16.71 -4.28
CA MET A 486 -13.11 -15.33 -4.72
C MET A 486 -13.51 -14.48 -3.50
N ILE A 487 -12.73 -13.46 -3.13
CA ILE A 487 -12.91 -12.69 -1.90
C ILE A 487 -12.88 -11.20 -2.22
N ILE A 488 -13.67 -10.40 -1.51
CA ILE A 488 -13.58 -8.93 -1.53
C ILE A 488 -13.31 -8.37 -0.14
N PHE A 489 -12.43 -7.37 -0.11
CA PHE A 489 -12.00 -6.64 1.05
C PHE A 489 -12.37 -5.16 0.91
N VAL A 490 -12.73 -4.53 2.02
CA VAL A 490 -12.87 -3.07 2.14
C VAL A 490 -12.09 -2.65 3.38
N ASP A 491 -11.21 -1.66 3.23
CA ASP A 491 -10.29 -1.14 4.25
C ASP A 491 -9.42 -2.24 4.89
N GLY A 492 -9.08 -3.29 4.11
CA GLY A 492 -8.36 -4.49 4.58
C GLY A 492 -9.21 -5.50 5.36
N LYS A 493 -10.49 -5.21 5.62
CA LYS A 493 -11.45 -6.14 6.23
C LYS A 493 -12.02 -7.06 5.16
N GLN A 494 -12.01 -8.37 5.39
CA GLN A 494 -12.76 -9.30 4.55
C GLN A 494 -14.27 -9.06 4.73
N GLU A 495 -14.93 -8.53 3.70
CA GLU A 495 -16.37 -8.22 3.75
C GLU A 495 -17.22 -9.39 3.23
N ASN A 496 -16.79 -10.07 2.17
CA ASN A 496 -17.56 -11.16 1.56
C ASN A 496 -16.67 -12.13 0.78
N SER A 497 -17.15 -13.36 0.57
CA SER A 497 -16.45 -14.40 -0.20
C SER A 497 -17.41 -15.33 -0.94
N LEU A 498 -17.05 -15.70 -2.16
CA LEU A 498 -17.77 -16.62 -3.03
C LEU A 498 -16.88 -17.84 -3.36
N ASP A 499 -17.44 -19.04 -3.22
CA ASP A 499 -16.87 -20.26 -3.82
C ASP A 499 -17.36 -20.38 -5.26
N THR A 500 -16.43 -20.31 -6.21
CA THR A 500 -16.67 -20.45 -7.65
C THR A 500 -16.49 -21.90 -8.14
N GLY A 501 -15.97 -22.78 -7.29
CA GLY A 501 -15.54 -24.14 -7.59
C GLY A 501 -14.08 -24.22 -8.07
N VAL A 502 -13.32 -25.15 -7.50
CA VAL A 502 -11.94 -25.46 -7.95
C VAL A 502 -11.94 -25.83 -9.44
N THR A 503 -11.06 -25.18 -10.22
CA THR A 503 -10.96 -25.35 -11.66
C THR A 503 -9.52 -25.22 -12.15
N THR A 504 -9.23 -25.77 -13.33
CA THR A 504 -7.94 -25.55 -14.05
C THR A 504 -8.09 -24.54 -15.18
N ASN A 505 -9.24 -23.85 -15.25
CA ASN A 505 -9.48 -22.81 -16.23
C ASN A 505 -8.83 -21.52 -15.75
N LYS A 506 -8.16 -20.83 -16.67
CA LYS A 506 -7.52 -19.52 -16.42
C LYS A 506 -8.55 -18.39 -16.49
N ILE A 507 -8.17 -17.20 -16.05
CA ILE A 507 -8.90 -15.96 -16.33
C ILE A 507 -9.05 -15.83 -17.86
N LYS A 508 -10.28 -15.62 -18.34
CA LYS A 508 -10.67 -15.71 -19.75
C LYS A 508 -10.04 -14.58 -20.55
N VAL A 509 -9.17 -14.90 -21.52
CA VAL A 509 -8.67 -13.90 -22.47
C VAL A 509 -9.83 -13.24 -23.20
N SER A 510 -9.95 -11.90 -23.15
CA SER A 510 -11.10 -11.24 -23.74
C SER A 510 -11.04 -11.09 -25.26
N SER A 511 -12.23 -10.97 -25.84
CA SER A 511 -12.51 -10.78 -27.27
C SER A 511 -13.56 -9.69 -27.48
N ASP A 512 -13.99 -9.10 -26.37
CA ASP A 512 -15.20 -8.30 -26.23
C ASP A 512 -14.85 -6.83 -25.88
N SER A 513 -13.54 -6.54 -25.71
CA SER A 513 -12.91 -5.28 -25.29
C SER A 513 -11.93 -4.71 -26.34
N ASN A 514 -11.31 -3.58 -26.01
CA ASN A 514 -10.14 -3.04 -26.73
C ASN A 514 -8.80 -3.77 -26.44
N GLY A 515 -8.76 -4.68 -25.46
CA GLY A 515 -7.54 -5.36 -25.02
C GLY A 515 -6.69 -4.60 -23.98
N ALA A 516 -7.25 -3.59 -23.31
CA ALA A 516 -6.57 -2.82 -22.27
C ALA A 516 -7.00 -3.21 -20.84
N PHE A 517 -6.03 -3.12 -19.92
CA PHE A 517 -6.28 -2.85 -18.51
C PHE A 517 -6.54 -1.35 -18.38
N GLU A 518 -7.63 -0.96 -17.71
CA GLU A 518 -8.06 0.43 -17.57
C GLU A 518 -8.36 0.78 -16.12
N VAL A 519 -8.14 2.05 -15.76
CA VAL A 519 -8.46 2.66 -14.46
C VAL A 519 -9.44 3.79 -14.71
N GLY A 520 -10.49 3.91 -13.89
CA GLY A 520 -11.55 4.92 -14.03
C GLY A 520 -12.69 4.56 -15.00
N ARG A 521 -12.52 3.59 -15.92
CA ARG A 521 -13.59 3.15 -16.83
C ARG A 521 -13.55 1.65 -17.17
N ASN A 522 -14.56 1.19 -17.93
CA ASN A 522 -14.64 -0.16 -18.48
C ASN A 522 -14.15 -0.24 -19.94
N SER A 523 -13.20 -1.13 -20.24
CA SER A 523 -12.70 -1.42 -21.59
C SER A 523 -13.69 -2.11 -22.55
N SER A 524 -14.90 -2.42 -22.07
CA SER A 524 -16.04 -2.89 -22.86
C SER A 524 -16.79 -1.74 -23.54
N ASN A 525 -17.27 -1.92 -24.77
CA ASN A 525 -18.14 -0.95 -25.45
C ASN A 525 -19.60 -1.00 -24.94
N VAL A 526 -19.79 -0.74 -23.65
CA VAL A 526 -21.09 -0.49 -23.02
C VAL A 526 -21.49 0.99 -23.15
N PRO A 527 -22.80 1.33 -23.12
CA PRO A 527 -23.24 2.71 -23.01
C PRO A 527 -22.58 3.38 -21.80
N ASP A 528 -22.15 4.63 -21.98
CA ASP A 528 -21.59 5.50 -20.94
C ASP A 528 -20.31 4.94 -20.26
N ARG A 529 -19.70 3.88 -20.81
CA ARG A 529 -18.42 3.22 -20.46
C ARG A 529 -18.13 2.92 -18.98
N GLU A 530 -19.12 3.09 -18.09
CA GLU A 530 -18.96 2.93 -16.63
C GLU A 530 -17.82 3.80 -16.06
N TYR A 531 -17.73 5.06 -16.52
CA TYR A 531 -16.79 6.06 -16.00
C TYR A 531 -16.99 6.35 -14.50
N PHE A 532 -15.90 6.59 -13.78
CA PHE A 532 -15.86 6.81 -12.33
C PHE A 532 -15.68 8.28 -11.98
N ALA A 533 -16.27 8.72 -10.86
CA ALA A 533 -16.16 10.09 -10.37
C ALA A 533 -15.44 10.16 -9.00
N GLY A 534 -14.56 11.14 -8.82
CA GLY A 534 -13.68 11.28 -7.65
C GLY A 534 -12.33 10.61 -7.86
N ALA A 535 -11.60 10.31 -6.78
CA ALA A 535 -10.20 9.92 -6.87
C ALA A 535 -9.95 8.41 -6.75
N ILE A 536 -8.90 7.95 -7.44
CA ILE A 536 -8.33 6.59 -7.33
C ILE A 536 -6.82 6.74 -7.10
N ASP A 537 -6.27 5.93 -6.19
CA ASP A 537 -4.88 5.99 -5.74
C ASP A 537 -4.35 4.55 -5.53
N GLU A 538 -3.03 4.36 -5.57
CA GLU A 538 -2.34 3.12 -5.16
C GLU A 538 -2.91 1.82 -5.78
N VAL A 539 -3.01 1.78 -7.11
CA VAL A 539 -3.51 0.61 -7.84
C VAL A 539 -2.39 -0.44 -7.95
N ARG A 540 -2.57 -1.57 -7.25
CA ARG A 540 -1.61 -2.69 -7.23
C ARG A 540 -2.25 -3.97 -7.74
N VAL A 541 -1.50 -4.75 -8.52
CA VAL A 541 -1.92 -6.05 -9.05
C VAL A 541 -0.84 -7.10 -8.80
N PHE A 542 -1.26 -8.26 -8.29
CA PHE A 542 -0.39 -9.40 -7.99
C PHE A 542 -0.85 -10.67 -8.71
N ASP A 543 0.08 -11.53 -9.16
CA ASP A 543 -0.21 -12.86 -9.72
C ASP A 543 -0.45 -13.95 -8.65
N ILE A 544 -0.80 -13.54 -7.43
CA ILE A 544 -1.08 -14.42 -6.29
C ILE A 544 -2.40 -14.11 -5.60
N ASP A 545 -2.94 -15.10 -4.92
CA ASP A 545 -4.05 -15.00 -3.97
C ASP A 545 -3.52 -14.54 -2.60
N LEU A 546 -3.51 -13.22 -2.38
CA LEU A 546 -3.07 -12.62 -1.11
C LEU A 546 -3.97 -13.05 0.04
N THR A 547 -3.37 -13.29 1.21
CA THR A 547 -4.09 -13.60 2.44
C THR A 547 -4.51 -12.33 3.19
N ASN A 548 -5.46 -12.45 4.12
CA ASN A 548 -5.95 -11.34 4.92
C ASN A 548 -4.79 -10.62 5.64
N ASP A 549 -3.85 -11.39 6.19
CA ASP A 549 -2.63 -10.90 6.85
C ASP A 549 -1.73 -10.06 5.94
N GLN A 550 -1.57 -10.50 4.69
CA GLN A 550 -0.73 -9.84 3.70
C GLN A 550 -1.37 -8.51 3.25
N ILE A 551 -2.69 -8.52 2.96
CA ILE A 551 -3.43 -7.31 2.59
C ILE A 551 -3.39 -6.28 3.73
N GLN A 552 -3.69 -6.69 4.96
CA GLN A 552 -3.79 -5.80 6.12
C GLN A 552 -2.47 -5.08 6.45
N ARG A 553 -1.33 -5.71 6.18
CA ARG A 553 0.01 -5.08 6.29
C ARG A 553 0.33 -4.08 5.18
N MET A 554 -0.42 -4.08 4.09
CA MET A 554 -0.18 -3.25 2.90
C MET A 554 -1.19 -2.12 2.68
N VAL A 555 -2.34 -2.10 3.37
CA VAL A 555 -3.40 -1.10 3.14
C VAL A 555 -2.95 0.34 3.45
N TYR A 556 -2.25 0.53 4.58
CA TYR A 556 -2.01 1.86 5.16
C TYR A 556 -0.56 2.35 5.00
N GLN A 557 0.13 1.89 3.96
CA GLN A 557 1.49 2.28 3.58
C GLN A 557 1.80 1.87 2.12
N GLU A 558 2.76 2.55 1.48
CA GLU A 558 3.38 2.12 0.22
C GLU A 558 4.24 0.85 0.43
N ILE A 559 4.76 0.30 -0.67
CA ILE A 559 5.60 -0.91 -0.67
C ILE A 559 6.91 -0.74 -1.45
N GLU A 560 8.00 -1.30 -0.91
CA GLU A 560 9.34 -1.31 -1.53
C GLU A 560 9.86 -2.73 -1.82
N ASN A 561 10.77 -2.84 -2.80
CA ASN A 561 11.49 -4.07 -3.13
C ASN A 561 12.68 -4.28 -2.19
N TYR A 562 12.45 -4.95 -1.07
CA TYR A 562 13.53 -5.29 -0.15
C TYR A 562 14.11 -6.67 -0.45
N SER A 563 15.27 -6.70 -1.11
CA SER A 563 16.02 -7.93 -1.42
C SER A 563 15.24 -8.98 -2.24
N GLY A 564 14.22 -8.58 -2.99
CA GLY A 564 13.33 -9.47 -3.75
C GLY A 564 12.04 -9.87 -3.03
N ASN A 565 11.79 -9.36 -1.83
CA ASN A 565 10.51 -9.44 -1.11
C ASN A 565 9.77 -8.09 -1.17
N VAL A 566 8.44 -8.14 -0.98
CA VAL A 566 7.63 -6.95 -0.72
C VAL A 566 7.77 -6.56 0.76
N ARG A 567 8.05 -5.29 1.03
CA ARG A 567 8.18 -4.69 2.36
C ARG A 567 7.42 -3.36 2.42
N GLY A 568 6.92 -2.97 3.59
CA GLY A 568 6.29 -1.65 3.78
C GLY A 568 7.30 -0.51 3.93
N THR A 569 7.02 0.66 3.36
CA THR A 569 7.91 1.84 3.47
C THR A 569 7.88 2.50 4.85
N ILE A 570 6.72 2.51 5.51
CA ILE A 570 6.52 3.10 6.85
C ILE A 570 6.95 2.11 7.95
N ILE A 571 6.54 0.85 7.82
CA ILE A 571 6.96 -0.26 8.68
C ILE A 571 7.87 -1.16 7.86
N GLY A 572 9.18 -0.98 8.02
CA GLY A 572 10.25 -1.70 7.31
C GLY A 572 10.39 -3.18 7.66
N LYS A 573 9.28 -3.92 7.68
CA LYS A 573 9.15 -5.37 7.84
C LYS A 573 8.60 -5.96 6.54
N ASP A 574 9.08 -7.14 6.16
CA ASP A 574 8.59 -7.86 4.98
C ASP A 574 7.10 -8.23 5.18
N ILE A 575 6.32 -8.16 4.11
CA ILE A 575 4.89 -8.51 4.13
C ILE A 575 4.74 -10.03 4.17
N VAL A 576 4.19 -10.53 5.27
CA VAL A 576 4.05 -11.96 5.59
C VAL A 576 2.62 -12.38 5.89
N ASP A 577 2.29 -13.63 5.58
CA ASP A 577 1.19 -14.37 6.19
C ASP A 577 1.60 -14.90 7.57
N ILE A 578 0.83 -14.64 8.64
CA ILE A 578 1.20 -15.09 10.00
C ILE A 578 1.21 -16.61 10.08
N SER A 579 0.23 -17.28 9.46
CA SER A 579 0.00 -18.71 9.66
C SER A 579 1.05 -19.62 9.02
N THR A 580 1.92 -19.06 8.16
CA THR A 580 2.91 -19.80 7.36
C THR A 580 4.28 -19.15 7.26
N ASP A 581 4.50 -17.97 7.88
CA ASP A 581 5.68 -17.11 7.72
C ASP A 581 6.01 -16.76 6.24
N ALA A 582 5.04 -16.89 5.33
CA ALA A 582 5.27 -16.77 3.90
C ALA A 582 5.34 -15.30 3.45
N THR A 583 6.53 -14.87 3.02
CA THR A 583 6.74 -13.57 2.37
C THR A 583 6.15 -13.53 0.96
N ILE A 584 5.75 -12.34 0.50
CA ILE A 584 5.47 -12.07 -0.91
C ILE A 584 6.79 -11.76 -1.62
N SER A 585 7.08 -12.38 -2.77
CA SER A 585 8.21 -11.94 -3.61
C SER A 585 7.81 -10.74 -4.46
N TRP A 586 8.74 -9.81 -4.68
CA TRP A 586 8.52 -8.65 -5.55
C TRP A 586 8.12 -9.05 -6.97
N THR A 587 8.58 -10.20 -7.48
CA THR A 587 8.19 -10.70 -8.81
C THR A 587 6.74 -11.17 -8.90
N ASN A 588 6.02 -11.24 -7.77
CA ASN A 588 4.57 -11.50 -7.76
C ASN A 588 3.74 -10.22 -7.87
N LEU A 589 4.34 -9.04 -7.66
CA LEU A 589 3.74 -7.74 -7.98
C LEU A 589 3.93 -7.53 -9.49
N ILE A 590 2.84 -7.60 -10.25
CA ILE A 590 2.87 -7.55 -11.73
C ILE A 590 2.52 -6.17 -12.28
N ALA A 591 1.86 -5.33 -11.49
CA ALA A 591 1.73 -3.90 -11.76
C ALA A 591 1.60 -3.13 -10.43
N TYR A 592 2.21 -1.96 -10.34
CA TYR A 592 2.05 -1.02 -9.23
C TYR A 592 2.07 0.41 -9.75
N PHE A 593 0.92 1.10 -9.60
CA PHE A 593 0.75 2.51 -9.93
C PHE A 593 0.48 3.29 -8.64
N PRO A 594 1.47 4.05 -8.11
CA PRO A 594 1.25 4.96 -6.99
C PRO A 594 0.42 6.20 -7.36
N MET A 595 0.09 6.39 -8.65
CA MET A 595 -0.54 7.58 -9.23
C MET A 595 0.24 8.90 -9.02
N SER A 596 1.52 8.78 -8.64
CA SER A 596 2.53 9.84 -8.59
C SER A 596 3.31 9.96 -9.92
N ASP A 597 4.27 10.90 -9.93
CA ASP A 597 5.29 11.06 -10.98
C ASP A 597 4.71 11.07 -12.40
N ILE A 598 3.60 11.81 -12.56
CA ILE A 598 2.85 11.88 -13.82
C ILE A 598 3.64 12.72 -14.82
N LYS A 599 4.01 12.16 -15.97
CA LYS A 599 4.90 12.77 -16.98
C LYS A 599 4.49 12.37 -18.39
N ASN A 600 4.56 13.28 -19.36
CA ASN A 600 4.21 13.02 -20.77
C ASN A 600 2.85 12.28 -20.92
N ARG A 601 1.80 12.75 -20.23
CA ARG A 601 0.48 12.10 -20.18
C ARG A 601 0.52 10.62 -19.71
N THR A 602 1.48 10.23 -18.86
CA THR A 602 1.60 8.86 -18.30
C THR A 602 1.93 8.83 -16.81
N THR A 603 1.65 7.70 -16.14
CA THR A 603 2.18 7.36 -14.79
C THR A 603 2.77 5.95 -14.80
N ASP A 604 3.87 5.77 -14.08
CA ASP A 604 4.79 4.64 -14.29
C ASP A 604 4.47 3.40 -13.46
N ASP A 605 4.81 2.22 -14.01
CA ASP A 605 4.67 0.94 -13.30
C ASP A 605 5.91 0.68 -12.42
N TYR A 606 5.77 0.92 -11.11
CA TYR A 606 6.76 0.66 -10.08
C TYR A 606 7.08 -0.84 -9.87
N SER A 607 6.40 -1.77 -10.57
CA SER A 607 6.75 -3.19 -10.58
C SER A 607 8.03 -3.47 -11.41
N SER A 608 8.27 -4.73 -11.78
CA SER A 608 9.39 -5.10 -12.67
C SER A 608 8.96 -5.37 -14.12
N ASN A 609 7.78 -4.89 -14.53
CA ASN A 609 7.14 -5.25 -15.80
C ASN A 609 6.93 -4.05 -16.76
N SER A 610 6.99 -2.81 -16.27
CA SER A 610 6.87 -1.57 -17.06
C SER A 610 5.54 -1.45 -17.81
N ASN A 611 4.42 -1.79 -17.15
CA ASN A 611 3.06 -1.63 -17.65
C ASN A 611 2.54 -0.17 -17.56
N THR A 612 3.38 0.82 -17.89
CA THR A 612 3.09 2.27 -17.80
C THR A 612 1.69 2.62 -18.32
N LEU A 613 0.93 3.41 -17.56
CA LEU A 613 -0.44 3.82 -17.88
C LEU A 613 -0.45 5.17 -18.60
N ARG A 614 -1.11 5.28 -19.76
CA ARG A 614 -1.40 6.57 -20.41
C ARG A 614 -2.71 7.14 -19.86
N LEU A 615 -2.67 8.41 -19.43
CA LEU A 615 -3.80 9.26 -19.07
C LEU A 615 -4.57 9.66 -20.34
N ASN A 616 -5.86 9.92 -20.19
CA ASN A 616 -6.73 10.40 -21.25
C ASN A 616 -7.74 11.36 -20.59
N ASN A 617 -7.85 12.58 -21.12
CA ASN A 617 -8.78 13.63 -20.71
C ASN A 617 -8.57 14.22 -19.30
N ILE A 618 -7.73 13.58 -18.46
CA ILE A 618 -7.43 14.06 -17.10
C ILE A 618 -6.46 15.24 -17.15
N THR A 619 -6.99 16.45 -17.02
CA THR A 619 -6.23 17.72 -16.96
C THR A 619 -6.08 18.29 -15.55
N THR A 620 -6.47 17.56 -14.50
CA THR A 620 -6.31 18.03 -13.11
C THR A 620 -5.80 16.97 -12.14
N VAL A 621 -4.98 17.43 -11.19
CA VAL A 621 -4.39 16.66 -10.09
C VAL A 621 -4.83 17.21 -8.74
N GLN A 622 -4.77 16.38 -7.69
CA GLN A 622 -5.09 16.76 -6.31
C GLN A 622 -3.97 16.31 -5.34
N GLU A 623 -3.98 16.83 -4.10
CA GLU A 623 -3.11 16.30 -3.05
C GLU A 623 -3.41 14.82 -2.76
N GLN A 624 -2.37 13.99 -2.58
CA GLN A 624 -2.53 12.62 -2.11
C GLN A 624 -3.09 12.61 -0.68
N THR A 625 -4.37 12.27 -0.56
CA THR A 625 -5.14 12.38 0.70
C THR A 625 -5.56 11.03 1.29
N ALA A 626 -5.14 9.90 0.71
CA ALA A 626 -5.38 8.57 1.28
C ALA A 626 -4.59 8.36 2.61
N PRO A 627 -5.08 7.55 3.56
CA PRO A 627 -4.53 7.46 4.91
C PRO A 627 -3.27 6.56 5.01
N MET A 628 -2.18 6.92 4.32
CA MET A 628 -0.98 6.08 4.21
C MET A 628 0.28 6.72 4.84
N PRO A 629 0.42 6.75 6.18
CA PRO A 629 -0.49 6.25 7.21
C PRO A 629 -1.50 7.32 7.67
N TYR A 630 -2.39 6.98 8.62
CA TYR A 630 -3.17 8.01 9.32
C TYR A 630 -2.21 8.89 10.15
N ARG A 631 -2.17 10.20 9.86
CA ARG A 631 -1.23 11.16 10.49
C ARG A 631 -1.94 12.19 11.35
N ALA A 632 -1.67 12.19 12.65
CA ALA A 632 -2.21 13.16 13.60
C ALA A 632 -1.24 14.36 13.76
N THR A 633 -1.40 15.36 12.89
CA THR A 633 -0.50 16.52 12.75
C THR A 633 -0.82 17.67 13.70
N SER A 634 -2.04 17.74 14.23
CA SER A 634 -2.52 18.81 15.12
C SER A 634 -2.68 18.33 16.57
N ASN A 635 -2.68 19.28 17.53
CA ASN A 635 -2.93 18.97 18.93
C ASN A 635 -4.44 18.89 19.18
N GLY A 636 -4.96 17.77 19.69
CA GLY A 636 -6.40 17.59 19.83
C GLY A 636 -6.85 16.28 20.48
N ASN A 637 -8.09 15.88 20.20
CA ASN A 637 -8.62 14.56 20.53
C ASN A 637 -8.56 13.66 19.29
N TRP A 638 -8.33 12.36 19.46
CA TRP A 638 -8.39 11.38 18.39
C TRP A 638 -9.70 11.45 17.59
N SER A 639 -10.85 11.57 18.24
CA SER A 639 -12.15 11.69 17.58
C SER A 639 -12.46 13.14 17.20
N THR A 640 -11.59 13.77 16.40
CA THR A 640 -11.75 15.12 15.89
C THR A 640 -11.01 15.26 14.56
N GLU A 641 -11.73 15.49 13.46
CA GLU A 641 -11.20 15.69 12.09
C GLU A 641 -9.91 16.53 12.08
N GLY A 642 -9.98 17.74 12.65
CA GLY A 642 -8.87 18.72 12.68
C GLY A 642 -7.67 18.36 13.58
N THR A 643 -7.65 17.18 14.21
CA THR A 643 -6.45 16.59 14.82
C THR A 643 -5.57 15.92 13.75
N TRP A 644 -6.20 15.42 12.69
CA TRP A 644 -5.60 14.64 11.61
C TRP A 644 -5.30 15.50 10.39
N LEU A 645 -4.33 15.06 9.58
CA LEU A 645 -3.91 15.79 8.37
C LEU A 645 -5.06 15.97 7.37
N TYR A 646 -5.77 14.89 7.05
CA TYR A 646 -6.91 14.89 6.12
C TYR A 646 -8.18 14.28 6.75
N GLY A 647 -8.42 14.58 8.04
CA GLY A 647 -9.47 13.94 8.82
C GLY A 647 -10.89 14.05 8.24
N SER A 648 -11.18 15.08 7.46
CA SER A 648 -12.50 15.30 6.81
C SER A 648 -12.77 14.41 5.59
N VAL A 649 -11.82 13.55 5.19
CA VAL A 649 -11.99 12.51 4.15
C VAL A 649 -11.58 11.12 4.66
N TRP A 650 -11.42 10.97 5.98
CA TRP A 650 -11.00 9.73 6.65
C TRP A 650 -12.09 9.25 7.63
N ASP A 651 -12.26 7.94 7.76
CA ASP A 651 -13.21 7.26 8.65
C ASP A 651 -12.90 7.38 10.17
N ILE A 652 -11.95 8.25 10.53
CA ILE A 652 -11.18 8.23 11.79
C ILE A 652 -11.94 8.76 13.03
N GLU A 653 -13.06 9.46 12.84
CA GLU A 653 -13.88 10.00 13.94
C GLU A 653 -14.63 8.91 14.72
N ASP A 654 -15.22 7.90 14.06
CA ASP A 654 -15.95 6.83 14.74
C ASP A 654 -15.00 5.70 15.16
N VAL A 655 -14.40 5.90 16.33
CA VAL A 655 -13.45 4.99 16.98
C VAL A 655 -13.96 3.54 17.09
N ASN A 656 -15.27 3.27 17.00
CA ASN A 656 -15.82 1.92 17.01
C ASN A 656 -15.61 1.15 15.68
N TYR A 657 -15.30 1.86 14.59
CA TYR A 657 -15.06 1.31 13.25
C TYR A 657 -13.64 1.57 12.73
N ASN A 658 -12.78 2.27 13.49
CA ASN A 658 -11.34 2.34 13.24
C ASN A 658 -10.77 0.92 13.10
N LYS A 659 -9.99 0.66 12.05
CA LYS A 659 -9.58 -0.70 11.69
C LYS A 659 -8.45 -1.20 12.61
N ASP A 660 -8.60 -2.42 13.14
CA ASP A 660 -7.64 -3.09 14.03
C ASP A 660 -6.19 -3.14 13.46
N TRP A 661 -6.06 -3.09 12.13
CA TRP A 661 -4.80 -3.13 11.38
C TRP A 661 -4.41 -1.77 10.75
N SER A 662 -4.94 -0.66 11.26
CA SER A 662 -4.48 0.68 10.92
C SER A 662 -3.00 0.89 11.24
N ILE A 663 -2.35 1.77 10.47
CA ILE A 663 -1.04 2.35 10.80
C ILE A 663 -1.27 3.80 11.18
N VAL A 664 -0.83 4.19 12.38
CA VAL A 664 -1.08 5.53 12.95
C VAL A 664 0.23 6.20 13.35
N LYS A 665 0.43 7.43 12.89
CA LYS A 665 1.55 8.28 13.27
C LYS A 665 1.10 9.51 14.07
N ILE A 666 1.53 9.59 15.33
CA ILE A 666 1.24 10.68 16.26
C ILE A 666 2.33 11.74 16.15
N GLU A 667 2.11 12.70 15.24
CA GLU A 667 3.03 13.80 14.94
C GLU A 667 2.77 15.07 15.79
N SER A 668 1.74 15.08 16.64
CA SER A 668 1.40 16.15 17.59
C SER A 668 0.85 15.59 18.92
N ASN A 669 0.49 16.47 19.86
CA ASN A 669 0.01 16.01 21.18
C ASN A 669 -1.47 15.63 21.10
N VAL A 670 -1.72 14.32 20.99
CA VAL A 670 -3.04 13.72 20.83
C VAL A 670 -3.53 13.18 22.17
N SER A 671 -4.83 13.31 22.42
CA SER A 671 -5.51 12.74 23.57
C SER A 671 -6.66 11.83 23.13
N THR A 672 -6.98 10.81 23.91
CA THR A 672 -8.19 10.00 23.72
C THR A 672 -8.80 9.57 25.05
N SER A 673 -10.05 9.14 25.02
CA SER A 673 -10.76 8.54 26.15
C SER A 673 -11.37 7.18 25.79
N SER A 674 -10.90 6.57 24.70
CA SER A 674 -11.37 5.31 24.11
C SER A 674 -10.22 4.32 23.98
N SER A 675 -10.54 3.04 23.85
CA SER A 675 -9.59 1.99 23.49
C SER A 675 -9.27 2.03 21.99
N HIS A 676 -8.04 1.68 21.61
CA HIS A 676 -7.58 1.63 20.23
C HIS A 676 -6.79 0.36 19.94
N LYS A 677 -6.90 -0.13 18.71
CA LYS A 677 -6.12 -1.24 18.20
C LYS A 677 -5.50 -0.84 16.86
N ASN A 678 -4.22 -1.14 16.69
CA ASN A 678 -3.47 -0.77 15.50
C ASN A 678 -2.53 -1.93 15.12
N LEU A 679 -2.12 -1.99 13.85
CA LEU A 679 -1.02 -2.83 13.40
C LEU A 679 0.31 -2.08 13.53
N GLY A 680 0.30 -0.78 13.25
CA GLY A 680 1.40 0.14 13.51
C GLY A 680 0.99 1.32 14.37
N LEU A 681 1.75 1.61 15.43
CA LEU A 681 1.64 2.86 16.18
C LEU A 681 3.03 3.51 16.31
N ILE A 682 3.15 4.74 15.82
CA ILE A 682 4.38 5.53 15.83
C ILE A 682 4.11 6.82 16.61
N VAL A 683 4.91 7.13 17.64
CA VAL A 683 4.78 8.37 18.43
C VAL A 683 6.05 9.19 18.32
N ASP A 684 6.00 10.34 17.66
CA ASP A 684 7.18 11.13 17.29
C ASP A 684 7.91 11.79 18.47
N SER A 685 9.19 12.12 18.26
CA SER A 685 10.04 12.70 19.30
C SER A 685 9.47 14.03 19.83
N ASN A 686 9.42 14.15 21.16
CA ASN A 686 8.81 15.27 21.90
C ASN A 686 7.28 15.40 21.75
N LYS A 687 6.59 14.40 21.18
CA LYS A 687 5.13 14.33 21.12
C LYS A 687 4.58 13.38 22.18
N SER A 688 3.30 13.55 22.52
CA SER A 688 2.59 12.71 23.50
C SER A 688 1.28 12.17 22.96
N PHE A 689 1.05 10.86 23.11
CA PHE A 689 -0.28 10.27 23.03
C PHE A 689 -0.78 10.01 24.47
N THR A 690 -1.82 10.72 24.91
CA THR A 690 -2.38 10.58 26.27
C THR A 690 -3.70 9.82 26.23
N VAL A 691 -3.74 8.69 26.94
CA VAL A 691 -4.88 7.78 27.01
C VAL A 691 -5.58 7.98 28.35
N ASN A 692 -6.81 8.46 28.33
CA ASN A 692 -7.58 8.84 29.53
C ASN A 692 -8.63 7.78 29.89
N GLY A 693 -8.89 7.64 31.20
CA GLY A 693 -9.73 6.55 31.72
C GLY A 693 -8.97 5.23 31.77
N ASP A 694 -9.71 4.13 31.63
CA ASP A 694 -9.20 2.76 31.79
C ASP A 694 -9.34 2.04 30.45
N GLN A 695 -8.39 2.27 29.53
CA GLN A 695 -8.50 1.91 28.11
C GLN A 695 -7.34 1.04 27.62
N GLN A 696 -7.62 0.20 26.62
CA GLN A 696 -6.65 -0.63 25.92
C GLN A 696 -5.98 0.18 24.80
N ILE A 697 -4.64 0.16 24.75
CA ILE A 697 -3.89 0.35 23.50
C ILE A 697 -3.35 -1.02 23.10
N ASN A 698 -3.83 -1.54 21.98
CA ASN A 698 -3.37 -2.80 21.41
C ASN A 698 -2.55 -2.53 20.15
N ASN A 699 -1.41 -3.20 20.01
CA ASN A 699 -0.54 -3.08 18.85
C ASN A 699 -0.08 -4.46 18.36
N SER A 700 -0.48 -4.86 17.15
CA SER A 700 -0.29 -6.25 16.69
C SER A 700 1.07 -6.53 16.03
N TRP A 701 1.73 -5.54 15.41
CA TRP A 701 2.90 -5.81 14.54
C TRP A 701 4.11 -4.88 14.70
N TYR A 702 3.92 -3.57 14.93
CA TYR A 702 5.04 -2.61 15.06
C TYR A 702 4.70 -1.43 15.98
N LEU A 703 5.48 -1.21 17.03
CA LEU A 703 5.34 -0.07 17.94
C LEU A 703 6.64 0.74 17.97
N GLU A 704 6.58 2.00 17.56
CA GLU A 704 7.71 2.92 17.62
C GLU A 704 7.43 4.06 18.60
N LEU A 705 8.17 4.08 19.71
CA LEU A 705 8.09 5.16 20.69
C LEU A 705 9.34 6.04 20.58
N ASN A 706 9.21 7.16 19.87
CA ASN A 706 10.20 8.25 19.91
C ASN A 706 9.83 9.31 20.94
N GLY A 707 8.53 9.51 21.19
CA GLY A 707 7.93 10.36 22.21
C GLY A 707 7.40 9.59 23.42
N THR A 708 6.25 10.03 23.95
CA THR A 708 5.64 9.51 25.18
C THR A 708 4.23 8.95 24.96
N LEU A 709 3.99 7.72 25.38
CA LEU A 709 2.63 7.16 25.53
C LEU A 709 2.22 7.19 27.01
N ASP A 710 1.25 8.04 27.34
CA ASP A 710 0.88 8.39 28.71
C ASP A 710 -0.46 7.75 29.10
N LEU A 711 -0.36 6.62 29.81
CA LEU A 711 -1.49 5.75 30.18
C LEU A 711 -2.06 6.21 31.54
N LYS A 712 -3.18 6.96 31.53
CA LYS A 712 -3.86 7.36 32.78
C LYS A 712 -4.56 6.17 33.44
N ASN A 713 -4.86 6.34 34.73
CA ASN A 713 -5.60 5.41 35.57
C ASN A 713 -5.20 3.94 35.29
N ASP A 714 -6.14 3.07 34.91
CA ASP A 714 -5.89 1.67 34.63
C ASP A 714 -5.76 1.34 33.12
N SER A 715 -5.38 2.33 32.30
CA SER A 715 -5.06 2.12 30.88
C SER A 715 -3.79 1.29 30.67
N GLN A 716 -3.78 0.43 29.66
CA GLN A 716 -2.78 -0.62 29.45
C GLN A 716 -2.26 -0.66 28.01
N LEU A 717 -1.01 -1.08 27.83
CA LEU A 717 -0.38 -1.32 26.53
C LEU A 717 -0.18 -2.82 26.30
N ILE A 718 -0.83 -3.35 25.28
CA ILE A 718 -0.71 -4.74 24.83
C ILE A 718 0.00 -4.76 23.50
N GLN A 719 1.08 -5.54 23.45
CA GLN A 719 1.78 -5.89 22.22
C GLN A 719 1.53 -7.39 21.99
N GLN A 720 1.11 -7.77 20.79
CA GLN A 720 0.81 -9.16 20.44
C GLN A 720 2.08 -9.92 20.02
N GLU A 721 1.96 -11.22 19.72
CA GLU A 721 3.05 -12.16 19.43
C GLU A 721 3.92 -11.80 18.21
N HIS A 722 3.47 -10.90 17.33
CA HIS A 722 4.24 -10.43 16.16
C HIS A 722 4.64 -8.94 16.27
N SER A 723 4.43 -8.35 17.45
CA SER A 723 4.57 -6.92 17.72
C SER A 723 5.99 -6.60 18.21
N ASP A 724 6.75 -5.89 17.38
CA ASP A 724 8.11 -5.45 17.72
C ASP A 724 8.13 -4.05 18.31
N LEU A 725 9.12 -3.78 19.17
CA LEU A 725 9.32 -2.48 19.82
C LEU A 725 10.60 -1.79 19.31
N VAL A 726 10.41 -0.60 18.73
CA VAL A 726 11.47 0.35 18.37
C VAL A 726 11.36 1.57 19.27
N THR A 727 12.48 2.09 19.77
CA THR A 727 12.49 3.29 20.61
C THR A 727 13.67 4.20 20.33
N SER A 728 13.49 5.51 20.54
CA SER A 728 14.61 6.47 20.65
C SER A 728 15.14 6.59 22.08
N VAL A 729 16.16 7.43 22.27
CA VAL A 729 16.65 7.84 23.60
C VAL A 729 15.60 8.54 24.48
N SER A 730 14.53 9.09 23.89
CA SER A 730 13.40 9.72 24.61
C SER A 730 12.13 8.87 24.65
N GLY A 731 12.15 7.69 24.00
CA GLY A 731 11.04 6.77 23.90
C GLY A 731 10.61 6.18 25.23
N LYS A 732 9.34 6.38 25.62
CA LYS A 732 8.83 5.91 26.91
C LYS A 732 7.32 5.76 26.98
N ILE A 733 6.88 4.94 27.93
CA ILE A 733 5.52 5.00 28.48
C ILE A 733 5.52 5.69 29.87
N LEU A 734 4.35 6.18 30.27
CA LEU A 734 4.03 6.52 31.66
C LEU A 734 2.86 5.62 32.11
N ARG A 735 3.16 4.50 32.76
CA ARG A 735 2.15 3.58 33.34
C ARG A 735 1.97 3.86 34.83
N ARG A 736 0.73 4.01 35.26
CA ARG A 736 0.36 4.21 36.67
C ARG A 736 0.04 2.88 37.35
N GLN A 737 0.29 2.80 38.65
CA GLN A 737 -0.13 1.68 39.49
C GLN A 737 -0.09 2.09 40.97
N GLU A 738 -1.00 1.60 41.79
CA GLU A 738 -1.13 1.99 43.21
C GLU A 738 -0.65 0.92 44.19
N GLY A 739 0.17 1.33 45.16
CA GLY A 739 0.51 0.51 46.33
C GLY A 739 -0.21 0.98 47.60
N ASN A 740 -0.26 0.12 48.61
CA ASN A 740 -0.71 0.45 49.95
C ASN A 740 0.21 1.50 50.61
N THR A 741 -0.37 2.50 51.28
CA THR A 741 0.38 3.58 51.97
C THR A 741 1.04 3.16 53.29
N SER A 742 0.63 2.05 53.90
CA SER A 742 1.08 1.65 55.23
C SER A 742 2.60 1.44 55.27
N VAL A 743 3.27 2.24 56.12
CA VAL A 743 4.71 2.10 56.41
C VAL A 743 5.09 0.74 57.00
N TYR A 744 4.10 -0.01 57.50
CA TYR A 744 4.28 -1.32 58.13
C TYR A 744 4.08 -2.48 57.15
N TRP A 745 3.38 -2.27 56.03
CA TRP A 745 2.93 -3.37 55.14
C TRP A 745 3.73 -3.38 53.84
N TYR A 746 4.02 -4.57 53.34
CA TYR A 746 4.71 -4.79 52.07
C TYR A 746 3.75 -4.81 50.89
N ASN A 747 4.17 -4.14 49.83
CA ASN A 747 3.73 -4.36 48.46
C ASN A 747 4.75 -5.26 47.77
N TYR A 748 4.29 -6.16 46.90
CA TYR A 748 5.14 -7.04 46.09
C TYR A 748 5.00 -6.59 44.63
N TRP A 749 6.13 -6.26 44.01
CA TRP A 749 6.21 -5.52 42.75
C TRP A 749 7.09 -6.24 41.71
N SER A 750 6.84 -5.99 40.43
CA SER A 750 7.86 -5.99 39.37
C SER A 750 7.67 -4.75 38.48
N SER A 751 8.57 -4.53 37.53
CA SER A 751 8.52 -3.33 36.67
C SER A 751 7.93 -3.65 35.29
N PRO A 752 6.88 -2.91 34.85
CA PRO A 752 6.39 -2.96 33.47
C PRO A 752 7.32 -2.28 32.44
N VAL A 753 8.40 -1.64 32.91
CA VAL A 753 9.34 -0.85 32.09
C VAL A 753 10.81 -1.12 32.44
N GLY A 754 11.67 -0.95 31.45
CA GLY A 754 13.11 -0.82 31.60
C GLY A 754 13.60 0.62 31.48
N VAL A 755 14.90 0.83 31.66
CA VAL A 755 15.55 2.12 31.36
C VAL A 755 15.28 2.61 29.92
N GLN A 756 15.15 3.93 29.76
CA GLN A 756 15.05 4.59 28.45
C GLN A 756 16.34 4.40 27.64
N GLY A 757 16.22 4.19 26.34
CA GLY A 757 17.34 3.95 25.45
C GLY A 757 16.87 3.51 24.06
N VAL A 758 17.78 3.49 23.08
CA VAL A 758 17.44 3.08 21.71
C VAL A 758 17.24 1.58 21.61
N THR A 759 16.19 1.14 20.92
CA THR A 759 16.05 -0.24 20.41
C THR A 759 15.89 -0.20 18.90
N ALA A 760 16.49 -1.16 18.21
CA ALA A 760 16.37 -1.30 16.76
C ALA A 760 15.26 -2.28 16.40
N LEU A 761 14.75 -2.20 15.17
CA LEU A 761 13.84 -3.20 14.63
C LEU A 761 14.56 -4.56 14.55
N SER A 762 14.04 -5.51 15.32
CA SER A 762 14.42 -6.90 15.37
C SER A 762 13.20 -7.70 15.83
N ASP A 763 13.16 -9.00 15.56
CA ASP A 763 12.17 -9.88 16.19
C ASP A 763 12.33 -9.82 17.73
N ASN A 764 11.30 -9.31 18.40
CA ASN A 764 11.20 -9.23 19.86
C ASN A 764 10.61 -10.50 20.49
N ASN A 765 9.99 -11.37 19.69
CA ASN A 765 9.10 -12.45 20.10
C ASN A 765 9.68 -13.85 19.83
N ALA A 766 10.86 -13.93 19.19
CA ALA A 766 11.70 -15.11 19.14
C ALA A 766 11.82 -15.84 20.49
N SER A 767 12.07 -17.15 20.48
CA SER A 767 12.20 -17.98 21.68
C SER A 767 13.45 -17.71 22.54
N ALA A 768 14.29 -16.74 22.16
CA ALA A 768 15.42 -16.29 22.94
C ALA A 768 15.07 -15.00 23.71
N ASN A 769 15.76 -14.74 24.83
CA ASN A 769 15.55 -13.51 25.60
C ASN A 769 15.73 -12.25 24.74
N ASN A 770 14.69 -11.43 24.64
CA ASN A 770 14.70 -10.23 23.82
C ASN A 770 15.70 -9.20 24.38
N ALA A 771 16.80 -8.99 23.65
CA ALA A 771 17.86 -8.06 24.01
C ALA A 771 17.44 -6.58 23.98
N ASN A 772 16.25 -6.25 23.44
CA ASN A 772 15.65 -4.92 23.55
C ASN A 772 15.05 -4.64 24.95
N ASN A 773 14.79 -5.66 25.77
CA ASN A 773 14.42 -5.47 27.17
C ASN A 773 15.66 -5.11 28.02
N SER A 774 15.46 -4.36 29.10
CA SER A 774 16.58 -3.84 29.91
C SER A 774 16.15 -3.55 31.34
N ASP A 775 17.06 -3.72 32.29
CA ASP A 775 16.79 -3.60 33.73
C ASP A 775 16.12 -2.28 34.15
N PHE A 776 15.36 -2.34 35.24
CA PHE A 776 14.77 -1.19 35.93
C PHE A 776 15.61 -0.78 37.16
N THR A 777 15.54 0.49 37.57
CA THR A 777 16.13 0.96 38.85
C THR A 777 15.13 1.83 39.60
N LEU A 778 14.89 1.52 40.88
CA LEU A 778 13.84 2.14 41.71
C LEU A 778 13.96 3.66 41.85
N ASN A 779 15.17 4.22 41.72
CA ASN A 779 15.40 5.67 41.70
C ASN A 779 14.83 6.42 40.47
N THR A 780 14.32 5.70 39.47
CA THR A 780 13.57 6.28 38.33
C THR A 780 12.06 6.33 38.57
N LEU A 781 11.56 5.63 39.60
CA LEU A 781 10.14 5.61 39.95
C LEU A 781 9.65 7.02 40.34
N LYS A 782 8.44 7.35 39.87
CA LYS A 782 7.79 8.64 40.11
C LYS A 782 6.51 8.49 40.95
N GLU A 783 6.00 9.61 41.47
CA GLU A 783 4.73 9.69 42.19
C GLU A 783 3.91 10.93 41.79
N GLY A 784 2.58 10.80 41.87
CA GLY A 784 1.61 11.89 41.69
C GLY A 784 1.82 12.68 40.40
N ASN A 785 2.14 13.97 40.53
CA ASN A 785 2.44 14.87 39.39
C ASN A 785 3.87 14.66 38.85
N GLU A 786 4.25 13.41 38.60
CA GLU A 786 5.54 13.01 38.01
C GLU A 786 6.81 13.45 38.78
N ASN A 787 6.71 13.67 40.09
CA ASN A 787 7.90 13.89 40.93
C ASN A 787 8.66 12.57 41.11
N SER A 788 9.99 12.59 41.12
CA SER A 788 10.79 11.41 41.52
C SER A 788 10.54 11.06 42.98
N VAL A 789 10.35 9.78 43.30
CA VAL A 789 10.07 9.33 44.67
C VAL A 789 11.30 9.53 45.59
N GLU A 790 11.09 10.09 46.78
CA GLU A 790 12.16 10.21 47.78
C GLU A 790 12.37 8.91 48.59
N PHE A 791 13.62 8.69 49.02
CA PHE A 791 14.04 7.52 49.78
C PHE A 791 14.60 7.89 51.16
N THR A 792 14.39 7.03 52.16
CA THR A 792 14.94 7.17 53.52
C THR A 792 15.70 5.93 53.99
N ALA A 793 16.68 6.10 54.88
CA ALA A 793 17.38 5.01 55.56
C ALA A 793 16.82 4.70 56.97
N LEU A 794 15.78 5.42 57.39
CA LEU A 794 14.98 5.13 58.58
C LEU A 794 14.05 3.94 58.33
N HIS A 795 13.44 3.36 59.36
CA HIS A 795 12.42 2.31 59.18
C HIS A 795 11.18 2.83 58.43
N ASN A 796 10.88 4.13 58.56
CA ASN A 796 9.82 4.82 57.86
C ASN A 796 10.02 6.34 57.97
N GLU A 797 9.57 7.08 56.98
CA GLU A 797 9.51 8.55 56.95
C GLU A 797 8.34 8.92 56.01
N ALA A 798 7.45 9.81 56.43
CA ALA A 798 6.23 10.09 55.66
C ALA A 798 6.56 10.72 54.30
N GLY A 799 5.98 10.18 53.23
CA GLY A 799 6.25 10.55 51.85
C GLY A 799 7.48 9.88 51.23
N LYS A 800 8.06 8.83 51.85
CA LYS A 800 9.32 8.22 51.36
C LYS A 800 9.33 6.71 51.42
N ILE A 801 9.97 6.10 50.43
CA ILE A 801 10.28 4.67 50.44
C ILE A 801 11.45 4.43 51.42
N SER A 802 11.28 3.53 52.38
CA SER A 802 12.40 3.09 53.23
C SER A 802 13.25 2.04 52.51
N THR A 803 14.55 2.33 52.37
CA THR A 803 15.54 1.40 51.81
C THR A 803 15.83 0.20 52.71
N ARG A 804 15.27 0.16 53.93
CA ARG A 804 15.37 -0.99 54.83
C ARG A 804 14.47 -2.16 54.45
N TRP A 805 13.50 -1.93 53.57
CA TRP A 805 12.48 -2.91 53.19
C TRP A 805 12.48 -3.25 51.70
N LEU A 806 13.57 -2.91 51.00
CA LEU A 806 13.76 -3.23 49.59
C LEU A 806 14.53 -4.55 49.47
N TYR A 807 13.84 -5.63 49.07
CA TYR A 807 14.46 -6.94 48.88
C TYR A 807 13.96 -7.63 47.61
N THR A 808 14.75 -8.56 47.09
CA THR A 808 14.34 -9.57 46.09
C THR A 808 14.67 -10.98 46.60
N TYR A 809 14.11 -12.00 45.97
CA TYR A 809 14.34 -13.41 46.32
C TYR A 809 14.50 -14.23 45.04
N LYS A 810 15.70 -14.80 44.82
CA LYS A 810 16.04 -15.58 43.63
C LYS A 810 16.60 -16.94 44.05
N ASN A 811 15.99 -18.04 43.59
CA ASN A 811 16.43 -19.42 43.85
C ASN A 811 16.74 -19.69 45.34
N GLY A 812 15.86 -19.25 46.25
CA GLY A 812 16.12 -19.28 47.69
C GLY A 812 15.47 -20.46 48.41
N LEU A 813 16.20 -21.09 49.33
CA LEU A 813 15.74 -22.29 50.08
C LEU A 813 15.17 -21.97 51.46
N ASN A 814 15.38 -20.76 51.97
CA ASN A 814 14.92 -20.31 53.29
C ASN A 814 14.98 -18.78 53.43
N TYR A 815 14.28 -18.28 54.46
CA TYR A 815 14.13 -16.86 54.78
C TYR A 815 15.44 -16.03 54.83
N TYR A 816 16.60 -16.61 55.12
CA TYR A 816 17.86 -15.85 55.17
C TYR A 816 18.45 -15.53 53.79
N GLN A 817 17.81 -15.94 52.69
CA GLN A 817 18.25 -15.69 51.32
C GLN A 817 17.58 -14.48 50.63
N TRP A 818 16.72 -13.73 51.33
CA TRP A 818 16.23 -12.42 50.87
C TRP A 818 17.40 -11.44 50.67
N ALA A 819 17.62 -11.00 49.43
CA ALA A 819 18.73 -10.13 49.04
C ALA A 819 18.30 -8.66 49.05
N SER A 820 18.99 -7.83 49.84
CA SER A 820 18.69 -6.40 49.97
C SER A 820 19.05 -5.60 48.72
N LEU A 821 18.14 -4.76 48.25
CA LEU A 821 18.31 -3.88 47.10
C LEU A 821 18.68 -2.45 47.55
N ALA A 822 19.46 -1.75 46.73
CA ALA A 822 19.59 -0.30 46.79
C ALA A 822 18.64 0.35 45.76
N PRO A 823 18.28 1.64 45.89
CA PRO A 823 17.48 2.34 44.87
C PRO A 823 18.13 2.38 43.48
N THR A 824 19.44 2.14 43.40
CA THR A 824 20.24 2.05 42.16
C THR A 824 20.62 0.62 41.79
N THR A 825 20.06 -0.40 42.46
CA THR A 825 20.23 -1.80 42.03
C THR A 825 19.40 -2.02 40.78
N ALA A 826 20.01 -2.58 39.75
CA ALA A 826 19.35 -3.01 38.54
C ALA A 826 18.48 -4.25 38.83
N ILE A 827 17.23 -4.21 38.37
CA ILE A 827 16.24 -5.28 38.52
C ILE A 827 15.91 -5.75 37.11
N GLU A 828 16.31 -6.98 36.80
CA GLU A 828 15.98 -7.66 35.53
C GLU A 828 14.46 -7.72 35.31
N PRO A 829 13.97 -7.57 34.06
CA PRO A 829 12.54 -7.72 33.75
C PRO A 829 11.96 -9.04 34.26
N GLY A 830 10.78 -8.99 34.88
CA GLY A 830 10.05 -10.16 35.42
C GLY A 830 10.53 -10.65 36.79
N VAL A 831 11.67 -10.16 37.27
CA VAL A 831 12.09 -10.35 38.67
C VAL A 831 11.27 -9.44 39.58
N GLY A 832 10.78 -9.99 40.70
CA GLY A 832 10.03 -9.22 41.66
C GLY A 832 10.89 -8.62 42.79
N TYR A 833 10.36 -7.58 43.44
CA TYR A 833 10.92 -6.94 44.62
C TYR A 833 9.82 -6.57 45.64
N THR A 834 10.21 -6.39 46.90
CA THR A 834 9.32 -5.95 47.99
C THR A 834 9.57 -4.49 48.34
N GLN A 835 8.51 -3.79 48.77
CA GLN A 835 8.56 -2.38 49.17
C GLN A 835 7.44 -2.03 50.15
N LYS A 836 7.77 -1.41 51.30
CA LYS A 836 6.73 -0.89 52.21
C LYS A 836 6.18 0.47 51.78
N GLY A 837 4.96 0.79 52.21
CA GLY A 837 4.27 2.03 51.88
C GLY A 837 4.95 3.30 52.39
N THR A 838 4.64 4.44 51.76
CA THR A 838 5.27 5.76 51.99
C THR A 838 4.77 6.48 53.26
N GLY A 839 3.67 6.04 53.86
CA GLY A 839 3.02 6.76 54.97
C GLY A 839 2.27 8.03 54.56
N ASN A 840 1.98 8.20 53.27
CA ASN A 840 1.16 9.32 52.77
C ASN A 840 -0.32 9.18 53.17
N THR A 841 -1.05 10.30 53.14
CA THR A 841 -2.44 10.37 53.60
C THR A 841 -3.42 9.78 52.59
N GLY A 842 -3.82 8.54 52.82
CA GLY A 842 -4.77 7.78 52.01
C GLY A 842 -4.64 6.29 52.35
N SER A 843 -5.44 5.43 51.73
CA SER A 843 -5.20 3.98 51.69
C SER A 843 -4.11 3.61 50.67
N GLU A 844 -3.94 4.43 49.64
CA GLU A 844 -3.22 4.11 48.42
C GLU A 844 -2.27 5.23 47.98
N GLN A 845 -1.18 4.83 47.33
CA GLN A 845 -0.13 5.67 46.77
C GLN A 845 0.04 5.30 45.31
N GLN A 846 -0.32 6.21 44.40
CA GLN A 846 -0.01 6.05 42.98
C GLN A 846 1.49 6.27 42.73
N TYR A 847 2.09 5.29 42.07
CA TYR A 847 3.40 5.39 41.45
C TYR A 847 3.25 5.51 39.93
N ILE A 848 4.25 6.09 39.28
CA ILE A 848 4.38 6.15 37.83
C ILE A 848 5.67 5.44 37.45
N PHE A 849 5.52 4.33 36.74
CA PHE A 849 6.59 3.66 36.03
C PHE A 849 6.85 4.41 34.72
N GLU A 850 7.91 5.22 34.71
CA GLU A 850 8.41 5.89 33.52
C GLU A 850 9.61 5.12 32.96
N GLY A 851 9.51 4.69 31.70
CA GLY A 851 10.59 3.97 31.04
C GLY A 851 10.18 3.43 29.68
N LYS A 852 11.09 2.70 29.04
CA LYS A 852 10.79 1.93 27.83
C LYS A 852 9.92 0.72 28.24
N PRO A 853 8.78 0.44 27.58
CA PRO A 853 7.98 -0.73 27.92
C PRO A 853 8.75 -2.02 27.67
N ASN A 854 8.58 -3.04 28.51
CA ASN A 854 9.11 -4.36 28.18
C ASN A 854 8.23 -5.02 27.10
N ASN A 855 8.86 -5.65 26.11
CA ASN A 855 8.19 -6.27 24.97
C ASN A 855 8.72 -7.67 24.64
N GLY A 856 7.83 -8.53 24.13
CA GLY A 856 8.16 -9.87 23.66
C GLY A 856 8.81 -10.75 24.74
N THR A 857 9.64 -11.68 24.29
CA THR A 857 10.15 -12.79 25.13
C THR A 857 11.12 -12.31 26.21
N ILE A 858 10.82 -12.63 27.46
CA ILE A 858 11.70 -12.42 28.63
C ILE A 858 12.01 -13.79 29.22
N VAL A 859 13.29 -14.10 29.39
CA VAL A 859 13.76 -15.39 29.91
C VAL A 859 14.57 -15.18 31.18
N ILE A 860 14.17 -15.84 32.27
CA ILE A 860 14.83 -15.79 33.58
C ILE A 860 15.31 -17.19 33.95
N SER A 861 16.63 -17.41 33.92
CA SER A 861 17.21 -18.71 34.27
C SER A 861 17.07 -19.01 35.78
N ALA A 862 16.24 -19.98 36.10
CA ALA A 862 16.01 -20.50 37.44
C ALA A 862 16.89 -21.73 37.71
N ASN A 863 17.28 -21.90 38.97
CA ASN A 863 18.13 -23.00 39.42
C ASN A 863 17.47 -23.62 40.65
N ASP A 864 16.92 -24.83 40.51
CA ASP A 864 16.57 -25.65 41.65
C ASP A 864 17.87 -25.97 42.44
N LEU A 865 17.96 -25.42 43.65
CA LEU A 865 19.06 -25.66 44.58
C LEU A 865 18.72 -26.75 45.62
N GLY A 866 17.47 -27.21 45.65
CA GLY A 866 16.96 -28.22 46.55
C GLY A 866 17.12 -29.64 46.03
N GLY A 867 16.94 -29.83 44.73
CA GLY A 867 16.95 -31.11 44.04
C GLY A 867 15.53 -31.72 43.94
N PRO A 868 15.28 -32.60 42.96
CA PRO A 868 13.97 -33.23 42.75
C PRO A 868 13.43 -33.93 43.99
N GLY A 869 12.17 -33.64 44.34
CA GLY A 869 11.59 -34.04 45.63
C GLY A 869 11.89 -33.05 46.75
N SER A 870 11.92 -31.77 46.41
CA SER A 870 11.98 -30.61 47.30
C SER A 870 10.97 -30.66 48.44
N VAL A 871 11.37 -30.17 49.61
CA VAL A 871 10.56 -30.19 50.85
C VAL A 871 10.41 -28.77 51.39
N PRO A 872 9.18 -28.29 51.70
CA PRO A 872 8.93 -26.95 52.25
C PRO A 872 9.86 -26.57 53.41
N SER A 873 10.39 -25.35 53.37
CA SER A 873 11.31 -24.78 54.36
C SER A 873 12.65 -25.53 54.59
N VAL A 874 12.95 -26.56 53.79
CA VAL A 874 14.18 -27.38 53.89
C VAL A 874 14.94 -27.41 52.56
N SER A 875 14.23 -27.68 51.47
CA SER A 875 14.77 -27.74 50.11
C SER A 875 13.78 -27.25 49.03
N LYS A 876 12.65 -26.62 49.39
CA LYS A 876 11.80 -25.88 48.43
C LYS A 876 12.62 -24.71 47.86
N THR A 877 12.81 -24.68 46.55
CA THR A 877 13.48 -23.55 45.88
C THR A 877 12.43 -22.54 45.45
N ASP A 878 12.33 -21.40 46.14
CA ASP A 878 11.36 -20.36 45.79
C ASP A 878 12.00 -19.20 45.00
N TYR A 879 11.21 -18.57 44.12
CA TYR A 879 11.60 -17.39 43.33
C TYR A 879 10.51 -16.32 43.41
N LEU A 880 10.89 -15.06 43.70
CA LEU A 880 10.02 -13.89 43.62
C LEU A 880 10.08 -13.30 42.20
N LEU A 881 8.97 -13.46 41.48
CA LEU A 881 8.73 -12.96 40.13
C LEU A 881 7.68 -11.83 40.19
N GLY A 882 7.31 -11.29 39.03
CA GLY A 882 6.12 -10.46 38.89
C GLY A 882 5.86 -10.08 37.45
N ASN A 883 4.66 -9.54 37.18
CA ASN A 883 4.25 -9.15 35.83
C ASN A 883 5.23 -8.09 35.24
N PRO A 884 5.97 -8.41 34.15
CA PRO A 884 6.94 -7.52 33.55
C PRO A 884 6.35 -6.55 32.53
N TYR A 885 5.05 -6.61 32.24
CA TYR A 885 4.43 -5.92 31.11
C TYR A 885 3.47 -4.80 31.53
N PRO A 886 3.28 -3.77 30.69
CA PRO A 886 2.31 -2.70 30.90
C PRO A 886 0.83 -3.09 30.64
N SER A 887 0.49 -4.37 30.78
CA SER A 887 -0.86 -4.96 30.69
C SER A 887 -1.06 -6.03 31.77
N ALA A 888 -2.29 -6.46 32.01
CA ALA A 888 -2.52 -7.68 32.78
C ALA A 888 -1.94 -8.92 32.07
N LEU A 889 -1.69 -9.98 32.85
CA LEU A 889 -1.22 -11.29 32.41
C LEU A 889 -2.28 -12.36 32.69
N ASP A 890 -2.41 -13.34 31.80
CA ASP A 890 -3.18 -14.57 32.04
C ASP A 890 -2.33 -15.60 32.79
N ILE A 891 -2.76 -15.98 34.00
CA ILE A 891 -2.04 -16.93 34.84
C ILE A 891 -2.08 -18.35 34.25
N HIS A 892 -3.10 -18.72 33.47
CA HIS A 892 -3.13 -20.05 32.83
C HIS A 892 -2.04 -20.16 31.77
N GLN A 893 -1.94 -19.17 30.89
CA GLN A 893 -0.92 -19.18 29.83
C GLN A 893 0.49 -19.11 30.43
N PHE A 894 0.71 -18.30 31.47
CA PHE A 894 1.98 -18.29 32.19
C PHE A 894 2.32 -19.64 32.83
N ILE A 895 1.36 -20.36 33.42
CA ILE A 895 1.59 -21.70 33.99
C ILE A 895 1.94 -22.72 32.89
N ASP A 896 1.24 -22.67 31.76
CA ASP A 896 1.41 -23.63 30.66
C ASP A 896 2.73 -23.42 29.90
N ASP A 897 3.11 -22.16 29.66
CA ASP A 897 4.40 -21.80 29.03
C ASP A 897 5.63 -22.19 29.88
N ASN A 898 5.42 -22.51 31.17
CA ASN A 898 6.47 -22.80 32.15
C ASN A 898 6.40 -24.24 32.71
N GLU A 899 5.67 -25.15 32.04
CA GLU A 899 5.52 -26.54 32.46
C GLU A 899 6.87 -27.23 32.73
N GLY A 900 6.99 -27.86 33.90
CA GLY A 900 8.16 -28.62 34.32
C GLY A 900 9.31 -27.79 34.91
N VAL A 901 9.29 -26.46 34.79
CA VAL A 901 10.24 -25.55 35.49
C VAL A 901 9.67 -25.13 36.85
N ILE A 902 8.40 -24.73 36.88
CA ILE A 902 7.67 -24.34 38.10
C ILE A 902 6.72 -25.44 38.60
N ASP A 903 6.20 -25.32 39.83
CA ASP A 903 5.19 -26.25 40.38
C ASP A 903 3.76 -26.02 39.86
N GLY A 904 3.56 -24.97 39.07
CA GLY A 904 2.26 -24.55 38.56
C GLY A 904 1.41 -23.78 39.59
N VAL A 905 2.01 -23.30 40.67
CA VAL A 905 1.31 -22.58 41.75
C VAL A 905 1.97 -21.21 42.00
N LEU A 906 1.14 -20.17 42.04
CA LEU A 906 1.56 -18.80 42.34
C LEU A 906 1.05 -18.39 43.73
N GLN A 907 1.93 -17.76 44.51
CA GLN A 907 1.69 -17.31 45.88
C GLN A 907 1.76 -15.77 45.95
N LEU A 908 0.65 -15.13 46.31
CA LEU A 908 0.45 -13.67 46.30
C LEU A 908 0.36 -13.13 47.74
N TRP A 909 1.28 -12.26 48.12
CA TRP A 909 1.33 -11.71 49.48
C TRP A 909 0.27 -10.64 49.71
N GLN A 910 -0.62 -10.85 50.70
CA GLN A 910 -1.51 -9.83 51.23
C GLN A 910 -1.07 -9.39 52.64
N GLN A 911 -1.24 -8.12 52.97
CA GLN A 911 -1.29 -7.64 54.36
C GLN A 911 -2.57 -6.84 54.59
N TRP A 912 -3.29 -7.19 55.66
CA TRP A 912 -4.63 -6.65 55.96
C TRP A 912 -4.67 -5.79 57.23
N SER A 913 -3.75 -6.00 58.17
CA SER A 913 -3.58 -5.13 59.35
C SER A 913 -2.14 -5.12 59.88
N GLY A 914 -1.93 -4.81 61.16
CA GLY A 914 -0.63 -4.74 61.80
C GLY A 914 -0.04 -3.33 61.82
N THR A 915 0.70 -3.00 62.89
CA THR A 915 1.34 -1.68 63.08
C THR A 915 2.80 -1.81 63.52
N SER A 916 3.48 -2.86 63.06
CA SER A 916 4.85 -3.21 63.47
C SER A 916 5.81 -3.38 62.30
N HIS A 917 7.10 -3.36 62.61
CA HIS A 917 8.19 -3.75 61.71
C HIS A 917 8.82 -5.10 62.11
N ASN A 918 8.33 -5.74 63.17
CA ASN A 918 8.78 -7.06 63.62
C ASN A 918 8.07 -8.14 62.80
N LEU A 919 8.83 -9.12 62.28
CA LEU A 919 8.30 -10.18 61.40
C LEU A 919 7.18 -11.01 62.04
N ASP A 920 7.34 -11.31 63.34
CA ASP A 920 6.40 -12.11 64.12
C ASP A 920 5.16 -11.32 64.61
N GLU A 921 5.03 -10.05 64.19
CA GLU A 921 3.93 -9.12 64.50
C GLU A 921 3.28 -8.55 63.21
N TYR A 922 3.29 -9.31 62.11
CA TYR A 922 2.67 -8.96 60.83
C TYR A 922 1.31 -9.63 60.67
N ASP A 923 0.25 -8.87 60.41
CA ASP A 923 -1.07 -9.41 60.09
C ASP A 923 -1.21 -9.52 58.55
N GLY A 924 -0.81 -10.66 57.99
CA GLY A 924 -0.68 -10.89 56.55
C GLY A 924 -0.18 -12.27 56.19
N GLY A 925 -0.12 -12.60 54.89
CA GLY A 925 0.48 -13.82 54.36
C GLY A 925 0.10 -14.10 52.91
N TYR A 926 0.34 -15.32 52.44
CA TYR A 926 0.19 -15.67 51.02
C TYR A 926 -1.20 -16.26 50.72
N ALA A 927 -1.89 -15.66 49.75
CA ALA A 927 -2.96 -16.31 48.98
C ALA A 927 -2.35 -17.20 47.90
N THR A 928 -3.08 -18.21 47.45
CA THR A 928 -2.61 -19.20 46.48
C THR A 928 -3.49 -19.18 45.25
N VAL A 929 -2.93 -19.24 44.05
CA VAL A 929 -3.65 -19.29 42.77
C VAL A 929 -2.97 -20.23 41.77
N ASN A 930 -3.78 -20.97 41.02
CA ASN A 930 -3.36 -21.80 39.89
C ASN A 930 -4.53 -21.89 38.87
N LYS A 931 -4.53 -22.87 37.95
CA LYS A 931 -5.54 -23.04 36.89
C LYS A 931 -6.90 -23.57 37.36
N LEU A 932 -6.97 -24.21 38.52
CA LEU A 932 -8.24 -24.65 39.13
C LEU A 932 -8.99 -23.46 39.75
N GLY A 933 -8.25 -22.58 40.43
CA GLY A 933 -8.84 -21.47 41.14
C GLY A 933 -7.86 -20.85 42.11
N SER A 934 -8.38 -20.42 43.26
CA SER A 934 -7.59 -19.75 44.28
C SER A 934 -8.12 -19.95 45.69
N ILE A 935 -7.24 -19.75 46.68
CA ILE A 935 -7.49 -19.79 48.12
C ILE A 935 -6.97 -18.49 48.75
N ARG A 936 -7.78 -17.88 49.63
CA ARG A 936 -7.43 -16.60 50.29
C ARG A 936 -6.28 -16.74 51.30
N ALA A 937 -5.60 -15.64 51.56
CA ALA A 937 -4.37 -15.63 52.34
C ALA A 937 -4.52 -16.12 53.79
N TYR A 938 -3.56 -16.95 54.20
CA TYR A 938 -3.38 -17.43 55.57
C TYR A 938 -2.47 -16.50 56.37
N GLN A 939 -2.67 -16.42 57.70
CA GLN A 939 -1.74 -15.73 58.58
C GLN A 939 -0.35 -16.37 58.53
N PHE A 940 0.60 -15.66 57.94
CA PHE A 940 2.02 -16.02 57.87
C PHE A 940 2.62 -16.13 59.28
N VAL A 941 3.50 -17.12 59.46
CA VAL A 941 4.19 -17.34 60.73
C VAL A 941 5.66 -16.95 60.55
N GLY A 942 6.10 -15.95 61.31
CA GLY A 942 7.51 -15.55 61.37
C GLY A 942 8.40 -16.61 62.03
N LEU A 943 9.71 -16.35 62.06
CA LEU A 943 10.74 -17.29 62.52
C LEU A 943 10.52 -17.81 63.95
N GLU A 944 9.93 -16.99 64.83
CA GLU A 944 9.58 -17.34 66.22
C GLU A 944 8.09 -17.00 66.50
N GLY A 945 7.30 -16.81 65.44
CA GLY A 945 5.90 -16.43 65.50
C GLY A 945 4.95 -17.56 65.90
N ALA A 946 3.72 -17.20 66.21
CA ALA A 946 2.62 -18.14 66.40
C ALA A 946 1.55 -17.90 65.33
N THR A 947 1.00 -18.98 64.76
CA THR A 947 -0.22 -18.87 63.95
C THR A 947 -1.40 -18.45 64.83
N ASN A 948 -2.26 -17.56 64.32
CA ASN A 948 -3.59 -17.30 64.89
C ASN A 948 -4.65 -18.32 64.40
N GLY A 949 -4.23 -19.31 63.59
CA GLY A 949 -5.08 -20.32 62.99
C GLY A 949 -6.08 -19.82 61.93
N SER A 950 -6.06 -18.52 61.62
CA SER A 950 -7.14 -17.85 60.90
C SER A 950 -6.72 -17.45 59.48
N GLN A 951 -7.66 -17.57 58.56
CA GLN A 951 -7.53 -17.19 57.17
C GLN A 951 -8.20 -15.82 56.98
N ASP A 952 -7.54 -14.80 57.53
CA ASP A 952 -8.03 -13.42 57.61
C ASP A 952 -7.83 -12.63 56.29
N GLY A 953 -7.20 -13.25 55.29
CA GLY A 953 -7.05 -12.69 53.95
C GLY A 953 -8.39 -12.29 53.33
N THR A 954 -8.48 -11.02 52.92
CA THR A 954 -9.72 -10.38 52.45
C THR A 954 -9.86 -10.35 50.93
N VAL A 955 -8.78 -10.59 50.16
CA VAL A 955 -8.79 -10.59 48.70
C VAL A 955 -8.62 -12.03 48.17
N LYS A 956 -9.48 -12.41 47.21
CA LYS A 956 -9.36 -13.65 46.43
C LYS A 956 -8.59 -13.33 45.13
N PRO A 957 -7.53 -14.09 44.76
CA PRO A 957 -6.93 -13.97 43.43
C PRO A 957 -7.90 -14.41 42.34
N SER A 958 -7.92 -13.68 41.22
CA SER A 958 -8.54 -14.11 39.97
C SER A 958 -7.52 -14.80 39.05
N LYS A 959 -7.96 -15.22 37.86
CA LYS A 959 -7.14 -15.75 36.76
C LYS A 959 -6.11 -14.73 36.22
N TYR A 960 -6.29 -13.44 36.48
CA TYR A 960 -5.53 -12.37 35.82
C TYR A 960 -4.62 -11.63 36.81
N LEU A 961 -3.33 -11.57 36.47
CA LEU A 961 -2.29 -10.93 37.29
C LEU A 961 -2.11 -9.46 36.85
N PRO A 962 -2.38 -8.46 37.72
CA PRO A 962 -2.30 -7.05 37.36
C PRO A 962 -0.91 -6.56 36.94
N VAL A 963 -0.87 -5.36 36.35
CA VAL A 963 0.37 -4.69 35.93
C VAL A 963 1.33 -4.52 37.11
N GLY A 964 2.53 -5.07 37.00
CA GLY A 964 3.58 -4.96 38.02
C GLY A 964 3.31 -5.74 39.33
N GLN A 965 2.28 -6.56 39.44
CA GLN A 965 2.05 -7.38 40.65
C GLN A 965 3.14 -8.46 40.79
N GLY A 966 3.79 -8.52 41.95
CA GLY A 966 4.78 -9.55 42.29
C GLY A 966 4.17 -10.79 42.96
N PHE A 967 4.75 -11.97 42.71
CA PHE A 967 4.32 -13.27 43.24
C PHE A 967 5.50 -14.22 43.48
N VAL A 968 5.32 -15.23 44.32
CA VAL A 968 6.31 -16.29 44.58
C VAL A 968 5.84 -17.60 43.95
N THR A 969 6.75 -18.43 43.42
CA THR A 969 6.47 -19.79 42.91
C THR A 969 7.64 -20.73 43.21
N GLU A 970 7.38 -22.04 43.25
CA GLU A 970 8.44 -23.05 43.46
C GLU A 970 9.10 -23.42 42.13
N ILE A 971 10.44 -23.49 42.13
CA ILE A 971 11.27 -24.01 41.04
C ILE A 971 11.50 -25.50 41.30
N VAL A 972 10.80 -26.36 40.55
CA VAL A 972 10.87 -27.82 40.69
C VAL A 972 11.97 -28.45 39.83
N THR A 973 12.44 -27.74 38.81
CA THR A 973 13.57 -28.12 37.96
C THR A 973 14.38 -26.87 37.58
N SER A 974 15.71 -26.96 37.57
CA SER A 974 16.56 -25.92 36.96
C SER A 974 16.26 -25.81 35.47
N GLY A 975 15.88 -24.60 35.03
CA GLY A 975 15.39 -24.32 33.69
C GLY A 975 15.20 -22.82 33.48
N ASP A 976 14.62 -22.46 32.35
CA ASP A 976 14.37 -21.07 31.96
C ASP A 976 12.89 -20.74 32.13
N ILE A 977 12.58 -19.70 32.92
CA ILE A 977 11.21 -19.19 33.10
C ILE A 977 10.93 -18.17 32.00
N VAL A 978 9.82 -18.31 31.30
CA VAL A 978 9.45 -17.51 30.13
C VAL A 978 8.21 -16.66 30.40
N PHE A 979 8.36 -15.35 30.16
CA PHE A 979 7.22 -14.47 29.83
C PHE A 979 7.25 -14.18 28.33
N ASN A 980 6.09 -14.09 27.69
CA ASN A 980 5.96 -13.71 26.28
C ASN A 980 4.70 -12.85 26.04
N ASN A 981 4.54 -12.34 24.82
CA ASN A 981 3.42 -11.46 24.47
C ASN A 981 2.06 -12.18 24.38
N GLY A 982 2.01 -13.49 24.17
CA GLY A 982 0.78 -14.30 24.16
C GLY A 982 0.09 -14.39 25.52
N GLN A 983 0.85 -14.24 26.60
CA GLN A 983 0.33 -14.21 27.98
C GLN A 983 -0.42 -12.91 28.32
N ARG A 984 -0.40 -11.87 27.46
CA ARG A 984 -0.96 -10.55 27.76
C ARG A 984 -2.47 -10.47 27.51
N VAL A 985 -3.19 -9.78 28.40
CA VAL A 985 -4.63 -9.57 28.28
C VAL A 985 -5.04 -8.17 28.77
N PHE A 986 -6.15 -7.63 28.27
CA PHE A 986 -6.74 -6.39 28.79
C PHE A 986 -7.80 -6.73 29.83
N ILE A 987 -7.46 -6.56 31.10
CA ILE A 987 -8.34 -6.78 32.24
C ILE A 987 -8.06 -5.67 33.24
N LYS A 988 -9.10 -4.97 33.72
CA LYS A 988 -8.94 -3.88 34.69
C LYS A 988 -9.00 -4.41 36.12
N GLU A 989 -8.42 -3.67 37.06
CA GLU A 989 -8.59 -3.90 38.49
C GLU A 989 -9.98 -3.49 38.98
N SER A 990 -10.66 -2.60 38.25
CA SER A 990 -12.05 -2.19 38.52
C SER A 990 -13.11 -3.22 38.11
N ASP A 991 -12.73 -4.23 37.31
CA ASP A 991 -13.60 -5.36 36.95
C ASP A 991 -13.59 -6.49 38.01
N ALA A 992 -12.77 -6.36 39.07
CA ALA A 992 -12.60 -7.41 40.07
C ALA A 992 -13.80 -7.47 41.04
N ASP A 993 -14.74 -8.37 40.76
CA ASP A 993 -15.89 -8.68 41.62
C ASP A 993 -15.55 -9.61 42.80
N GLY A 994 -14.41 -10.31 42.76
CA GLY A 994 -13.98 -11.30 43.75
C GLY A 994 -14.32 -12.75 43.39
N THR A 995 -14.86 -12.99 42.20
CA THR A 995 -14.85 -14.31 41.52
C THR A 995 -13.45 -14.61 40.98
N TYR A 996 -13.30 -15.77 40.35
CA TYR A 996 -12.02 -16.19 39.79
C TYR A 996 -11.84 -15.83 38.30
N GLU A 997 -12.92 -15.75 37.52
CA GLU A 997 -12.85 -15.55 36.06
C GLU A 997 -12.94 -14.07 35.62
N ASN A 998 -13.14 -13.13 36.56
CA ASN A 998 -13.40 -11.71 36.26
C ASN A 998 -12.42 -10.77 36.99
N GLY A 999 -12.01 -9.69 36.30
CA GLY A 999 -11.09 -8.67 36.80
C GLY A 999 -9.69 -9.15 37.19
N SER A 1000 -8.81 -8.21 37.56
CA SER A 1000 -7.46 -8.53 38.06
C SER A 1000 -7.28 -7.95 39.48
N SER A 1001 -7.14 -8.81 40.48
CA SER A 1001 -7.07 -8.39 41.89
C SER A 1001 -5.63 -8.02 42.27
N PHE A 1002 -5.31 -6.73 42.39
CA PHE A 1002 -4.02 -6.32 42.99
C PHE A 1002 -4.05 -6.56 44.49
N PHE A 1003 -2.95 -7.08 45.06
CA PHE A 1003 -2.87 -7.52 46.45
C PHE A 1003 -2.64 -6.37 47.45
N ARG A 1004 -3.47 -5.33 47.29
CA ARG A 1004 -3.67 -4.19 48.18
C ARG A 1004 -4.83 -4.47 49.16
N MET A 1005 -5.33 -3.43 49.84
CA MET A 1005 -6.39 -3.56 50.85
C MET A 1005 -7.78 -3.43 50.19
N ASN A 1006 -8.76 -4.21 50.65
CA ASN A 1006 -10.19 -4.16 50.32
C ASN A 1006 -10.60 -3.34 49.07
N GLN A 1007 -10.62 -3.99 47.91
CA GLN A 1007 -11.49 -3.58 46.81
C GLN A 1007 -12.96 -3.85 47.20
N THR A 1008 -13.88 -3.01 46.73
CA THR A 1008 -15.33 -3.23 46.85
C THR A 1008 -15.86 -3.74 45.52
N SER A 1009 -16.32 -5.00 45.49
CA SER A 1009 -16.95 -5.63 44.33
C SER A 1009 -18.03 -4.75 43.70
N GLN A 1010 -18.07 -4.70 42.37
CA GLN A 1010 -19.28 -4.41 41.62
C GLN A 1010 -19.72 -5.69 40.91
N ASP A 1011 -21.00 -6.05 41.05
CA ASP A 1011 -21.59 -7.14 40.25
C ASP A 1011 -21.76 -6.64 38.81
N ASP A 1012 -20.97 -7.16 37.85
CA ASP A 1012 -21.33 -7.09 36.43
C ASP A 1012 -21.19 -8.48 35.79
N THR A 1013 -22.29 -8.98 35.23
CA THR A 1013 -22.46 -10.42 34.94
C THR A 1013 -22.35 -10.71 33.45
N THR A 1014 -21.12 -10.90 32.95
CA THR A 1014 -20.88 -11.51 31.63
C THR A 1014 -19.78 -12.57 31.68
N VAL A 1015 -20.14 -13.82 31.36
CA VAL A 1015 -19.19 -14.94 31.17
C VAL A 1015 -19.63 -15.69 29.91
N ASN A 1016 -18.71 -15.85 28.96
CA ASN A 1016 -18.94 -16.64 27.75
C ASN A 1016 -18.69 -18.14 27.98
N SER A 1017 -19.40 -18.99 27.26
CA SER A 1017 -19.38 -20.45 27.47
C SER A 1017 -18.11 -21.12 26.92
N VAL A 1018 -17.14 -21.35 27.80
CA VAL A 1018 -16.05 -22.33 27.64
C VAL A 1018 -16.46 -23.66 28.30
N ALA A 1019 -15.67 -24.74 28.17
CA ALA A 1019 -15.90 -25.97 28.95
C ALA A 1019 -15.80 -25.66 30.46
N ILE A 1020 -16.89 -25.89 31.19
CA ILE A 1020 -17.04 -25.34 32.55
C ILE A 1020 -16.63 -26.39 33.60
N MET A 1021 -15.52 -26.13 34.29
CA MET A 1021 -15.13 -26.91 35.46
C MET A 1021 -16.08 -26.62 36.63
N GLN A 1022 -16.65 -27.67 37.21
CA GLN A 1022 -17.48 -27.56 38.41
C GLN A 1022 -16.58 -27.50 39.64
N LYS A 1023 -16.84 -26.61 40.60
CA LYS A 1023 -15.98 -26.44 41.79
C LYS A 1023 -16.77 -26.48 43.09
N ILE A 1024 -16.19 -27.10 44.10
CA ILE A 1024 -16.73 -27.20 45.46
C ILE A 1024 -15.68 -26.64 46.43
N ARG A 1025 -16.01 -25.57 47.16
CA ARG A 1025 -15.16 -25.03 48.23
C ARG A 1025 -15.66 -25.52 49.59
N ILE A 1026 -14.75 -26.04 50.40
CA ILE A 1026 -15.04 -26.59 51.73
C ILE A 1026 -14.26 -25.83 52.80
N GLU A 1027 -14.91 -25.59 53.94
CA GLU A 1027 -14.33 -24.94 55.11
C GLU A 1027 -14.36 -25.88 56.32
N PHE A 1028 -13.21 -26.03 56.98
CA PHE A 1028 -13.02 -26.74 58.25
C PHE A 1028 -12.67 -25.75 59.35
N ASN A 1029 -13.41 -25.78 60.47
CA ASN A 1029 -13.18 -24.90 61.62
C ASN A 1029 -12.95 -25.68 62.92
N ALA A 1030 -12.06 -25.19 63.77
CA ALA A 1030 -12.01 -25.57 65.18
C ALA A 1030 -13.00 -24.72 66.01
N VAL A 1031 -13.98 -25.37 66.62
CA VAL A 1031 -15.01 -24.72 67.47
C VAL A 1031 -14.56 -24.64 68.93
N THR A 1032 -13.66 -25.53 69.35
CA THR A 1032 -12.94 -25.46 70.63
C THR A 1032 -11.49 -25.91 70.44
N GLY A 1033 -10.61 -25.51 71.36
CA GLY A 1033 -9.17 -25.78 71.28
C GLY A 1033 -8.40 -24.61 70.66
N PRO A 1034 -7.22 -24.86 70.04
CA PRO A 1034 -6.52 -23.86 69.23
C PRO A 1034 -7.41 -23.44 68.04
N GLU A 1035 -7.48 -22.15 67.76
CA GLU A 1035 -8.19 -21.62 66.60
C GLU A 1035 -7.60 -22.20 65.30
N THR A 1036 -8.46 -22.49 64.32
CA THR A 1036 -8.09 -23.10 63.04
C THR A 1036 -9.25 -22.90 62.06
N ARG A 1037 -9.00 -22.37 60.86
CA ARG A 1037 -9.95 -22.29 59.75
C ARG A 1037 -9.26 -22.68 58.44
N ARG A 1038 -9.45 -23.91 57.95
CA ARG A 1038 -8.88 -24.38 56.67
C ARG A 1038 -9.91 -24.30 55.54
N GLU A 1039 -9.51 -23.72 54.42
CA GLU A 1039 -10.24 -23.68 53.15
C GLU A 1039 -9.61 -24.69 52.16
N LEU A 1040 -10.45 -25.46 51.46
CA LEU A 1040 -10.07 -26.42 50.43
C LEU A 1040 -10.90 -26.19 49.16
N LEU A 1041 -10.31 -26.45 47.98
CA LEU A 1041 -10.98 -26.30 46.69
C LEU A 1041 -10.88 -27.59 45.86
N LEU A 1042 -12.03 -28.15 45.48
CA LEU A 1042 -12.13 -29.34 44.64
C LEU A 1042 -12.69 -28.93 43.27
N GLY A 1043 -12.05 -29.37 42.18
CA GLY A 1043 -12.54 -29.17 40.81
C GLY A 1043 -12.91 -30.48 40.11
N PHE A 1044 -13.89 -30.43 39.21
CA PHE A 1044 -14.37 -31.58 38.44
C PHE A 1044 -14.62 -31.16 36.99
N SER A 1045 -13.99 -31.83 36.03
CA SER A 1045 -14.23 -31.63 34.58
C SER A 1045 -14.17 -32.95 33.81
N ASP A 1046 -14.31 -32.92 32.49
CA ASP A 1046 -14.09 -34.06 31.59
C ASP A 1046 -12.67 -34.11 31.00
N TYR A 1047 -11.81 -33.13 31.34
CA TYR A 1047 -10.43 -33.00 30.87
C TYR A 1047 -9.36 -33.11 31.97
N THR A 1048 -9.74 -33.10 33.25
CA THR A 1048 -8.90 -33.46 34.40
C THR A 1048 -9.13 -34.91 34.85
N LEU A 1049 -8.24 -35.45 35.67
CA LEU A 1049 -8.20 -36.86 36.06
C LEU A 1049 -8.15 -37.04 37.58
N ASP A 1050 -8.34 -38.28 38.06
CA ASP A 1050 -8.18 -38.62 39.49
C ASP A 1050 -6.70 -38.98 39.80
N VAL A 1051 -5.77 -38.15 39.32
CA VAL A 1051 -4.30 -38.21 39.53
C VAL A 1051 -3.74 -36.78 39.60
N TYR A 1052 -2.43 -36.58 39.76
CA TYR A 1052 -1.83 -35.24 39.79
C TYR A 1052 -1.93 -34.54 38.43
N ASP A 1053 -2.76 -33.50 38.34
CA ASP A 1053 -2.87 -32.61 37.18
C ASP A 1053 -2.03 -31.33 37.39
N TYR A 1054 -1.00 -31.15 36.56
CA TYR A 1054 -0.12 -29.98 36.60
C TYR A 1054 -0.91 -28.67 36.43
N GLY A 1055 -0.57 -27.66 37.25
CA GLY A 1055 -1.24 -26.37 37.25
C GLY A 1055 -2.65 -26.37 37.85
N TYR A 1056 -3.27 -27.52 38.15
CA TYR A 1056 -4.59 -27.62 38.80
C TYR A 1056 -4.48 -28.05 40.27
N ASP A 1057 -3.55 -28.95 40.58
CA ASP A 1057 -3.30 -29.43 41.94
C ASP A 1057 -2.31 -28.53 42.71
N ALA A 1058 -2.59 -28.28 43.99
CA ALA A 1058 -1.69 -27.55 44.89
C ALA A 1058 -1.53 -28.28 46.24
N LYS A 1059 -0.28 -28.61 46.57
CA LYS A 1059 0.12 -29.23 47.85
C LYS A 1059 -0.13 -28.28 49.02
N ASN A 1060 -0.47 -28.82 50.20
CA ASN A 1060 -0.41 -28.04 51.43
C ASN A 1060 1.04 -28.00 51.95
N THR A 1061 1.65 -26.82 51.91
CA THR A 1061 2.97 -26.55 52.52
C THR A 1061 2.89 -26.24 54.01
N ASP A 1062 1.70 -25.89 54.51
CA ASP A 1062 1.50 -25.20 55.79
C ASP A 1062 0.80 -26.11 56.79
N ALA A 1063 1.56 -26.91 57.54
CA ALA A 1063 1.03 -27.87 58.51
C ALA A 1063 0.49 -27.17 59.78
N LEU A 1064 -0.83 -27.14 59.95
CA LEU A 1064 -1.48 -26.59 61.16
C LEU A 1064 -1.70 -27.65 62.26
N ALA A 1065 -1.81 -27.21 63.51
CA ALA A 1065 -1.93 -28.11 64.68
C ALA A 1065 -3.28 -28.86 64.74
N ASN A 1066 -4.33 -28.25 64.19
CA ASN A 1066 -5.47 -28.98 63.64
C ASN A 1066 -5.50 -28.66 62.14
N ASP A 1067 -5.88 -29.60 61.28
CA ASP A 1067 -5.92 -29.36 59.85
C ASP A 1067 -6.84 -30.34 59.12
N LEU A 1068 -7.33 -29.97 57.94
CA LEU A 1068 -8.09 -30.84 57.04
C LEU A 1068 -7.53 -30.71 55.63
N ASN A 1069 -7.20 -31.82 54.99
CA ASN A 1069 -6.56 -31.80 53.67
C ASN A 1069 -7.27 -32.77 52.70
N LEU A 1070 -7.20 -32.46 51.41
CA LEU A 1070 -7.42 -33.44 50.34
C LEU A 1070 -6.23 -34.42 50.31
N LEU A 1071 -6.39 -35.60 49.71
CA LEU A 1071 -5.37 -36.64 49.68
C LEU A 1071 -5.15 -37.20 48.26
N LEU A 1072 -3.90 -37.14 47.81
CA LEU A 1072 -3.41 -37.86 46.62
C LEU A 1072 -2.01 -38.43 46.91
N ASP A 1073 -1.81 -39.72 46.64
CA ASP A 1073 -0.57 -40.46 46.91
C ASP A 1073 0.02 -40.20 48.31
N ASP A 1074 -0.86 -40.26 49.33
CA ASP A 1074 -0.62 -39.94 50.75
C ASP A 1074 -0.11 -38.50 51.02
N GLN A 1075 -0.09 -37.61 50.02
CA GLN A 1075 0.28 -36.20 50.17
C GLN A 1075 -0.96 -35.34 50.51
N PRO A 1076 -0.82 -34.35 51.42
CA PRO A 1076 -1.88 -33.39 51.71
C PRO A 1076 -1.97 -32.31 50.62
N MET A 1077 -3.16 -32.12 50.04
CA MET A 1077 -3.43 -31.07 49.05
C MET A 1077 -4.45 -30.03 49.58
N LEU A 1078 -4.29 -28.77 49.15
CA LEU A 1078 -5.22 -27.67 49.39
C LEU A 1078 -6.24 -27.51 48.25
N MET A 1079 -5.74 -27.66 47.02
CA MET A 1079 -6.52 -27.59 45.79
C MET A 1079 -6.27 -28.85 44.99
N GLN A 1080 -7.32 -29.46 44.44
CA GLN A 1080 -7.20 -30.64 43.60
C GLN A 1080 -8.28 -30.68 42.53
N ALA A 1081 -7.88 -30.99 41.30
CA ALA A 1081 -8.81 -31.38 40.26
C ALA A 1081 -9.06 -32.90 40.27
N TYR A 1082 -10.20 -33.26 39.71
CA TYR A 1082 -10.67 -34.63 39.58
C TYR A 1082 -11.30 -34.79 38.19
N GLY A 1083 -11.43 -36.04 37.72
CA GLY A 1083 -12.35 -36.34 36.62
C GLY A 1083 -13.81 -36.07 37.02
N SER A 1084 -14.72 -36.18 36.05
CA SER A 1084 -16.12 -35.77 36.23
C SER A 1084 -16.80 -36.46 37.41
N ILE A 1085 -17.79 -35.81 38.00
CA ILE A 1085 -18.56 -36.38 39.13
C ILE A 1085 -19.33 -37.62 38.65
N THR A 1086 -19.14 -38.73 39.36
CA THR A 1086 -19.94 -39.95 39.22
C THR A 1086 -20.51 -40.33 40.59
N THR A 1087 -21.64 -41.04 40.63
CA THR A 1087 -22.30 -41.39 41.89
C THR A 1087 -21.42 -42.27 42.79
N ASP A 1088 -20.54 -43.08 42.19
CA ASP A 1088 -19.57 -43.94 42.87
C ASP A 1088 -18.23 -43.25 43.21
N LYS A 1089 -18.04 -41.97 42.88
CA LYS A 1089 -16.84 -41.21 43.24
C LYS A 1089 -16.77 -40.96 44.76
N VAL A 1090 -15.57 -41.15 45.31
CA VAL A 1090 -15.25 -41.00 46.73
C VAL A 1090 -13.95 -40.20 46.86
N ILE A 1091 -14.00 -39.03 47.50
CA ILE A 1091 -12.83 -38.18 47.75
C ILE A 1091 -12.41 -38.31 49.23
N PRO A 1092 -11.24 -38.90 49.55
CA PRO A 1092 -10.79 -39.06 50.92
C PRO A 1092 -10.24 -37.75 51.52
N LEU A 1093 -10.50 -37.52 52.81
CA LEU A 1093 -10.05 -36.34 53.55
C LEU A 1093 -9.14 -36.72 54.73
N SER A 1094 -7.99 -36.04 54.84
CA SER A 1094 -7.05 -36.18 55.96
C SER A 1094 -7.31 -35.15 57.04
N LEU A 1095 -7.90 -35.59 58.16
CA LEU A 1095 -8.05 -34.80 59.37
C LEU A 1095 -6.84 -35.00 60.30
N THR A 1096 -6.20 -33.91 60.71
CA THR A 1096 -5.22 -33.85 61.81
C THR A 1096 -5.79 -33.04 62.97
N THR A 1097 -5.65 -33.51 64.21
CA THR A 1097 -6.20 -32.84 65.41
C THR A 1097 -5.27 -32.87 66.62
N SER A 1098 -5.22 -31.74 67.35
CA SER A 1098 -4.28 -31.52 68.46
C SER A 1098 -4.74 -32.01 69.83
N GLY A 1099 -6.03 -32.34 70.02
CA GLY A 1099 -6.59 -32.69 71.32
C GLY A 1099 -8.03 -33.18 71.28
N ASP A 1100 -8.62 -33.41 72.46
CA ASP A 1100 -10.02 -33.78 72.64
C ASP A 1100 -10.92 -32.53 72.46
N PHE A 1101 -11.20 -32.16 71.20
CA PHE A 1101 -11.85 -30.91 70.81
C PHE A 1101 -13.03 -31.12 69.84
N SER A 1102 -13.79 -30.05 69.59
CA SER A 1102 -14.92 -30.00 68.65
C SER A 1102 -14.60 -29.18 67.41
N TYR A 1103 -15.06 -29.65 66.25
CA TYR A 1103 -14.74 -29.15 64.93
C TYR A 1103 -15.99 -29.13 64.04
N GLU A 1104 -15.94 -28.38 62.94
CA GLU A 1104 -17.01 -28.25 61.96
C GLU A 1104 -16.47 -28.35 60.52
N ILE A 1105 -17.24 -28.98 59.62
CA ILE A 1105 -17.00 -29.00 58.17
C ILE A 1105 -18.27 -28.56 57.45
N LYS A 1106 -18.15 -27.71 56.43
CA LYS A 1106 -19.26 -27.27 55.55
C LYS A 1106 -18.76 -26.93 54.15
N ILE A 1107 -19.66 -26.83 53.18
CA ILE A 1107 -19.40 -26.13 51.92
C ILE A 1107 -19.53 -24.61 52.15
N THR A 1108 -18.73 -23.82 51.42
CA THR A 1108 -18.79 -22.34 51.42
C THR A 1108 -19.08 -21.73 50.06
N GLU A 1109 -18.76 -22.41 48.97
CA GLU A 1109 -18.94 -21.94 47.60
C GLU A 1109 -19.20 -23.13 46.67
N LEU A 1110 -20.13 -22.99 45.73
CA LEU A 1110 -20.42 -23.97 44.67
C LEU A 1110 -20.39 -23.23 43.33
N GLU A 1111 -19.42 -23.54 42.49
CA GLU A 1111 -19.29 -22.97 41.14
C GLU A 1111 -19.75 -24.03 40.13
N HIS A 1112 -20.78 -23.74 39.33
CA HIS A 1112 -21.26 -24.57 38.22
C HIS A 1112 -21.67 -26.03 38.56
N ILE A 1113 -21.95 -26.29 39.83
CA ILE A 1113 -22.57 -27.53 40.33
C ILE A 1113 -24.10 -27.42 40.17
N ALA A 1114 -24.74 -28.44 39.59
CA ALA A 1114 -26.20 -28.47 39.41
C ALA A 1114 -26.95 -28.55 40.76
N ASP A 1115 -28.18 -28.01 40.84
CA ASP A 1115 -28.97 -27.98 42.09
C ASP A 1115 -29.33 -29.37 42.63
N ASP A 1116 -29.45 -30.36 41.75
CA ASP A 1116 -29.83 -31.75 42.06
C ASP A 1116 -28.63 -32.71 42.24
N GLN A 1117 -27.39 -32.22 42.10
CA GLN A 1117 -26.18 -33.01 42.36
C GLN A 1117 -26.07 -33.32 43.86
N GLU A 1118 -26.25 -34.58 44.26
CA GLU A 1118 -26.02 -35.05 45.63
C GLU A 1118 -24.55 -34.85 46.06
N ILE A 1119 -24.30 -34.30 47.26
CA ILE A 1119 -22.95 -34.13 47.84
C ILE A 1119 -23.03 -34.37 49.35
N TYR A 1120 -22.41 -35.46 49.83
CA TYR A 1120 -22.42 -35.85 51.24
C TYR A 1120 -21.01 -35.90 51.83
N LEU A 1121 -20.89 -35.51 53.11
CA LEU A 1121 -19.77 -35.88 53.96
C LEU A 1121 -20.11 -37.18 54.70
N LYS A 1122 -19.25 -38.19 54.54
CA LYS A 1122 -19.37 -39.49 55.18
C LYS A 1122 -18.35 -39.61 56.31
N ASP A 1123 -18.81 -39.83 57.54
CA ASP A 1123 -17.95 -40.06 58.71
C ASP A 1123 -17.88 -41.57 59.02
N ASN A 1124 -16.81 -42.23 58.57
CA ASN A 1124 -16.57 -43.66 58.76
C ASN A 1124 -16.39 -44.07 60.25
N LEU A 1125 -16.23 -43.12 61.18
CA LEU A 1125 -16.23 -43.42 62.62
C LEU A 1125 -17.64 -43.62 63.18
N THR A 1126 -18.65 -42.95 62.61
CA THR A 1126 -20.02 -42.92 63.11
C THR A 1126 -21.03 -43.61 62.19
N GLY A 1127 -20.68 -43.78 60.91
CA GLY A 1127 -21.58 -44.26 59.85
C GLY A 1127 -22.55 -43.19 59.36
N VAL A 1128 -22.34 -41.91 59.70
CA VAL A 1128 -23.24 -40.81 59.30
C VAL A 1128 -22.87 -40.31 57.91
N TYR A 1129 -23.89 -40.19 57.05
CA TYR A 1129 -23.86 -39.40 55.82
C TYR A 1129 -24.55 -38.07 56.12
N PHE A 1130 -23.85 -36.95 55.92
CA PHE A 1130 -24.35 -35.60 56.17
C PHE A 1130 -24.42 -34.82 54.86
N ASP A 1131 -25.58 -34.22 54.57
CA ASP A 1131 -25.80 -33.44 53.35
C ASP A 1131 -25.06 -32.09 53.44
N LEU A 1132 -23.97 -31.97 52.69
CA LEU A 1132 -23.12 -30.77 52.67
C LEU A 1132 -23.77 -29.58 51.94
N ARG A 1133 -24.89 -29.78 51.25
CA ARG A 1133 -25.65 -28.69 50.60
C ARG A 1133 -26.60 -27.97 51.56
N THR A 1134 -26.73 -28.44 52.80
CA THR A 1134 -27.51 -27.75 53.83
C THR A 1134 -26.74 -26.54 54.39
N ASP A 1135 -27.44 -25.48 54.81
CA ASP A 1135 -26.86 -24.30 55.47
C ASP A 1135 -26.24 -24.60 56.87
N GLN A 1136 -25.98 -25.86 57.20
CA GLN A 1136 -25.51 -26.33 58.50
C GLN A 1136 -24.15 -26.99 58.36
N ALA A 1137 -23.25 -26.73 59.31
CA ALA A 1137 -21.98 -27.45 59.38
C ALA A 1137 -22.16 -28.83 60.03
N TYR A 1138 -21.39 -29.81 59.57
CA TYR A 1138 -21.22 -31.08 60.28
C TYR A 1138 -20.32 -30.86 61.50
N SER A 1139 -20.92 -30.60 62.66
CA SER A 1139 -20.21 -30.49 63.93
C SER A 1139 -19.86 -31.87 64.51
N PHE A 1140 -18.59 -32.12 64.83
CA PHE A 1140 -18.11 -33.38 65.42
C PHE A 1140 -17.05 -33.14 66.49
N THR A 1141 -16.66 -34.21 67.21
CA THR A 1141 -15.46 -34.21 68.07
C THR A 1141 -14.39 -35.16 67.55
N SER A 1142 -13.14 -34.86 67.86
CA SER A 1142 -11.98 -35.72 67.60
C SER A 1142 -11.12 -35.83 68.86
N GLN A 1143 -10.24 -36.83 68.88
CA GLN A 1143 -9.13 -36.91 69.84
C GLN A 1143 -7.84 -36.41 69.15
N THR A 1144 -6.73 -36.29 69.88
CA THR A 1144 -5.45 -36.03 69.21
C THR A 1144 -5.05 -37.20 68.30
N GLY A 1145 -4.66 -36.91 67.06
CA GLY A 1145 -4.30 -37.91 66.05
C GLY A 1145 -4.37 -37.40 64.62
N VAL A 1146 -4.15 -38.34 63.69
CA VAL A 1146 -4.23 -38.15 62.23
C VAL A 1146 -5.14 -39.25 61.68
N PHE A 1147 -6.11 -38.90 60.83
CA PHE A 1147 -7.29 -39.71 60.53
C PHE A 1147 -7.65 -39.75 59.03
N ASN A 1148 -6.70 -40.16 58.17
CA ASN A 1148 -6.81 -40.22 56.70
C ASN A 1148 -8.01 -41.03 56.13
N THR A 1149 -8.71 -41.81 56.95
CA THR A 1149 -9.83 -42.67 56.52
C THR A 1149 -11.15 -42.35 57.24
N ARG A 1150 -11.18 -41.32 58.09
CA ARG A 1150 -12.40 -40.96 58.83
C ARG A 1150 -13.43 -40.29 57.93
N PHE A 1151 -13.00 -39.37 57.08
CA PHE A 1151 -13.89 -38.52 56.30
C PHE A 1151 -13.71 -38.75 54.81
N GLU A 1152 -14.84 -38.87 54.10
CA GLU A 1152 -14.92 -39.00 52.65
C GLU A 1152 -16.04 -38.09 52.14
N ILE A 1153 -15.83 -37.41 51.01
CA ILE A 1153 -16.90 -36.75 50.25
C ILE A 1153 -17.41 -37.76 49.23
N VAL A 1154 -18.73 -37.95 49.17
CA VAL A 1154 -19.37 -38.95 48.29
C VAL A 1154 -20.60 -38.35 47.61
N PHE A 1155 -20.84 -38.76 46.37
CA PHE A 1155 -21.88 -38.20 45.50
C PHE A 1155 -23.14 -39.08 45.40
N GLN A 1156 -23.37 -39.89 46.44
CA GLN A 1156 -24.60 -40.65 46.66
C GLN A 1156 -24.78 -41.00 48.15
N SER A 1157 -26.03 -41.13 48.61
CA SER A 1157 -26.35 -41.54 50.00
C SER A 1157 -26.28 -43.06 50.24
N ASP A 1158 -26.13 -43.51 51.50
CA ASP A 1158 -26.12 -44.95 51.84
C ASP A 1158 -27.42 -45.68 51.43
N GLU A 1159 -28.55 -44.99 51.37
CA GLU A 1159 -29.82 -45.59 50.92
C GLU A 1159 -29.80 -46.00 49.43
N SER A 1160 -28.97 -45.37 48.59
CA SER A 1160 -28.83 -45.73 47.15
C SER A 1160 -27.98 -46.98 46.93
N LEU A 1161 -26.93 -47.18 47.75
CA LEU A 1161 -26.08 -48.37 47.75
C LEU A 1161 -26.67 -49.52 48.56
N SER A 1162 -27.58 -49.21 49.49
CA SER A 1162 -28.42 -50.22 50.08
C SER A 1162 -29.20 -50.94 48.98
N THR A 1163 -29.27 -52.28 49.05
CA THR A 1163 -30.39 -52.97 48.43
C THR A 1163 -31.63 -52.77 49.31
N THR A 1164 -32.12 -51.52 49.36
CA THR A 1164 -33.55 -51.30 49.45
C THR A 1164 -34.16 -52.18 48.36
N ASP A 1165 -34.92 -53.18 48.82
CA ASP A 1165 -35.58 -54.13 47.94
C ASP A 1165 -36.67 -53.34 47.20
N SER A 1166 -36.28 -52.69 46.09
CA SER A 1166 -37.07 -51.70 45.35
C SER A 1166 -38.51 -52.16 45.29
N ASP A 1167 -39.45 -51.36 45.80
CA ASP A 1167 -40.72 -51.88 46.35
C ASP A 1167 -41.74 -52.30 45.26
N TYR A 1168 -41.36 -53.32 44.51
CA TYR A 1168 -42.24 -54.18 43.74
C TYR A 1168 -43.20 -54.82 44.74
N VAL A 1169 -44.42 -54.29 44.78
CA VAL A 1169 -45.48 -54.63 45.74
C VAL A 1169 -45.96 -56.08 45.55
N PHE A 1170 -45.17 -57.05 46.03
CA PHE A 1170 -45.37 -58.51 45.96
C PHE A 1170 -46.48 -58.99 46.92
N ASN A 1171 -47.69 -58.43 46.80
CA ASN A 1171 -48.74 -58.54 47.81
C ASN A 1171 -49.28 -59.95 48.07
N LEU A 1172 -49.15 -60.92 47.15
CA LEU A 1172 -49.48 -62.32 47.48
C LEU A 1172 -48.81 -63.36 46.57
N ILE A 1173 -47.98 -64.23 47.16
CA ILE A 1173 -47.54 -65.50 46.57
C ILE A 1173 -48.02 -66.65 47.46
N TYR A 1174 -48.81 -67.56 46.92
CA TYR A 1174 -49.35 -68.71 47.64
C TYR A 1174 -49.59 -69.92 46.73
N PHE A 1175 -49.64 -71.10 47.34
CA PHE A 1175 -49.96 -72.36 46.68
C PHE A 1175 -51.28 -72.91 47.26
N ASN A 1176 -52.15 -73.47 46.41
CA ASN A 1176 -53.46 -73.99 46.82
C ASN A 1176 -53.50 -75.52 46.72
N ASN A 1177 -53.33 -76.20 47.86
CA ASN A 1177 -53.29 -77.67 47.96
C ASN A 1177 -54.57 -78.38 47.50
N THR A 1178 -55.73 -77.70 47.52
CA THR A 1178 -56.99 -78.29 47.01
C THR A 1178 -57.04 -78.41 45.49
N SER A 1179 -56.22 -77.63 44.77
CA SER A 1179 -56.20 -77.59 43.30
C SER A 1179 -54.81 -77.76 42.67
N ASN A 1180 -53.77 -77.88 43.50
CA ASN A 1180 -52.37 -77.94 43.10
C ASN A 1180 -51.97 -76.81 42.13
N THR A 1181 -52.32 -75.57 42.48
CA THR A 1181 -52.03 -74.36 41.69
C THR A 1181 -51.21 -73.33 42.48
N LEU A 1182 -50.20 -72.77 41.82
CA LEU A 1182 -49.38 -71.66 42.30
C LEU A 1182 -49.95 -70.33 41.78
N PHE A 1183 -50.08 -69.34 42.66
CA PHE A 1183 -50.50 -67.99 42.32
C PHE A 1183 -49.45 -66.96 42.73
N VAL A 1184 -49.20 -66.00 41.84
CA VAL A 1184 -48.46 -64.75 42.12
C VAL A 1184 -49.37 -63.59 41.72
N LYS A 1185 -49.87 -62.83 42.70
CA LYS A 1185 -50.73 -61.66 42.46
C LYS A 1185 -49.90 -60.39 42.37
N ASN A 1186 -50.40 -59.43 41.59
CA ASN A 1186 -49.81 -58.11 41.33
C ASN A 1186 -48.42 -58.11 40.68
N LEU A 1187 -48.00 -59.23 40.09
CA LEU A 1187 -46.84 -59.25 39.20
C LEU A 1187 -47.13 -58.46 37.91
N ASN A 1188 -46.19 -57.62 37.49
CA ASN A 1188 -46.30 -56.71 36.34
C ASN A 1188 -45.31 -57.01 35.20
N THR A 1189 -44.46 -58.05 35.35
CA THR A 1189 -43.45 -58.47 34.37
C THR A 1189 -43.42 -60.00 34.22
N SER A 1190 -42.83 -60.52 33.14
CA SER A 1190 -42.64 -61.95 32.94
C SER A 1190 -41.55 -62.54 33.85
N VAL A 1191 -41.69 -63.83 34.18
CA VAL A 1191 -40.69 -64.61 34.91
C VAL A 1191 -39.92 -65.48 33.91
N ASP A 1192 -38.67 -65.11 33.64
CA ASP A 1192 -37.78 -65.84 32.73
C ASP A 1192 -37.60 -67.30 33.15
N ARG A 1193 -37.55 -67.56 34.47
CA ARG A 1193 -37.34 -68.89 35.06
C ARG A 1193 -37.97 -69.04 36.44
N LEU A 1194 -38.84 -70.03 36.57
CA LEU A 1194 -39.45 -70.49 37.83
C LEU A 1194 -38.97 -71.91 38.14
N MET A 1195 -38.39 -72.11 39.33
CA MET A 1195 -37.90 -73.40 39.80
C MET A 1195 -38.57 -73.76 41.13
N LEU A 1196 -38.99 -75.01 41.28
CA LEU A 1196 -39.51 -75.55 42.54
C LEU A 1196 -38.47 -76.52 43.13
N ILE A 1197 -37.87 -76.10 44.25
CA ILE A 1197 -36.69 -76.74 44.86
C ILE A 1197 -37.11 -77.39 46.18
N ASN A 1198 -36.74 -78.65 46.41
CA ASN A 1198 -37.05 -79.35 47.67
C ASN A 1198 -36.13 -78.91 48.83
N MET A 1199 -36.45 -79.30 50.06
CA MET A 1199 -35.62 -78.97 51.24
C MET A 1199 -34.21 -79.62 51.24
N LEU A 1200 -33.85 -80.44 50.24
CA LEU A 1200 -32.50 -80.96 50.02
C LEU A 1200 -31.71 -80.15 48.97
N GLY A 1201 -32.27 -79.03 48.48
CA GLY A 1201 -31.64 -78.16 47.48
C GLY A 1201 -31.77 -78.67 46.03
N GLN A 1202 -32.55 -79.71 45.79
CA GLN A 1202 -32.72 -80.29 44.45
C GLN A 1202 -33.91 -79.63 43.74
N THR A 1203 -33.70 -79.17 42.50
CA THR A 1203 -34.79 -78.77 41.60
C THR A 1203 -35.67 -79.98 41.28
N VAL A 1204 -36.95 -79.89 41.62
CA VAL A 1204 -37.95 -80.95 41.35
C VAL A 1204 -38.77 -80.61 40.10
N GLN A 1205 -39.04 -79.32 39.85
CA GLN A 1205 -39.64 -78.82 38.62
C GLN A 1205 -39.05 -77.48 38.21
N GLU A 1206 -39.09 -77.20 36.91
CA GLU A 1206 -38.59 -75.97 36.30
C GLU A 1206 -39.46 -75.58 35.10
N PHE A 1207 -39.66 -74.28 34.93
CA PHE A 1207 -40.48 -73.66 33.90
C PHE A 1207 -39.80 -72.35 33.47
N ASN A 1208 -39.83 -72.02 32.19
CA ASN A 1208 -39.21 -70.79 31.65
C ASN A 1208 -40.24 -69.90 30.94
N GLU A 1209 -39.93 -68.61 30.79
CA GLU A 1209 -40.67 -67.61 30.00
C GLU A 1209 -42.18 -67.55 30.33
N ILE A 1210 -42.52 -67.41 31.62
CA ILE A 1210 -43.91 -67.35 32.10
C ILE A 1210 -44.40 -65.90 32.13
N SER A 1211 -45.50 -65.60 31.43
CA SER A 1211 -46.12 -64.27 31.52
C SER A 1211 -46.80 -64.02 32.88
N ALA A 1212 -46.87 -62.75 33.28
CA ALA A 1212 -47.52 -62.34 34.53
C ALA A 1212 -48.96 -62.87 34.65
N ASP A 1213 -49.73 -62.86 33.56
CA ASP A 1213 -51.12 -63.32 33.53
C ASP A 1213 -51.29 -64.80 33.89
N VAL A 1214 -50.33 -65.67 33.55
CA VAL A 1214 -50.41 -67.10 33.88
C VAL A 1214 -50.28 -67.32 35.38
N LEU A 1215 -49.32 -66.65 36.03
CA LEU A 1215 -49.14 -66.72 37.47
C LEU A 1215 -50.22 -65.94 38.24
N HIS A 1216 -50.76 -64.87 37.64
CA HIS A 1216 -51.90 -64.14 38.21
C HIS A 1216 -53.17 -65.01 38.22
N ASN A 1217 -53.48 -65.69 37.12
CA ASN A 1217 -54.70 -66.50 36.99
C ASN A 1217 -54.58 -67.91 37.59
N GLY A 1218 -53.35 -68.38 37.85
CA GLY A 1218 -53.05 -69.59 38.60
C GLY A 1218 -52.42 -70.66 37.72
N MET A 1219 -51.15 -70.99 37.99
CA MET A 1219 -50.40 -71.99 37.25
C MET A 1219 -50.57 -73.38 37.91
N PRO A 1220 -51.07 -74.41 37.20
CA PRO A 1220 -51.18 -75.77 37.74
C PRO A 1220 -49.82 -76.46 37.81
N ILE A 1221 -49.49 -77.01 38.98
CA ILE A 1221 -48.23 -77.69 39.29
C ILE A 1221 -48.56 -79.14 39.69
N SER A 1222 -48.35 -80.08 38.78
CA SER A 1222 -48.72 -81.50 38.99
C SER A 1222 -47.53 -82.36 39.41
N ASN A 1223 -47.77 -83.54 39.99
CA ASN A 1223 -46.74 -84.54 40.31
C ASN A 1223 -45.68 -84.13 41.38
N LEU A 1224 -45.99 -83.18 42.26
CA LEU A 1224 -45.23 -82.99 43.50
C LEU A 1224 -45.72 -83.96 44.59
N SER A 1225 -44.80 -84.44 45.43
CA SER A 1225 -45.14 -85.17 46.66
C SER A 1225 -45.33 -84.22 47.84
N THR A 1226 -46.19 -84.59 48.80
CA THR A 1226 -46.37 -83.91 50.09
C THR A 1226 -45.03 -83.49 50.70
N GLY A 1227 -44.87 -82.21 51.02
CA GLY A 1227 -43.61 -81.65 51.52
C GLY A 1227 -43.52 -80.14 51.36
N THR A 1228 -42.47 -79.55 51.92
CA THR A 1228 -42.16 -78.12 51.76
C THR A 1228 -41.19 -77.91 50.62
N TYR A 1229 -41.44 -76.88 49.80
CA TYR A 1229 -40.61 -76.49 48.66
C TYR A 1229 -40.28 -75.00 48.72
N ILE A 1230 -39.24 -74.59 47.99
CA ILE A 1230 -38.91 -73.20 47.71
C ILE A 1230 -39.23 -72.95 46.24
N ALA A 1231 -40.18 -72.07 45.98
CA ALA A 1231 -40.41 -71.50 44.66
C ALA A 1231 -39.41 -70.36 44.45
N TYR A 1232 -38.51 -70.51 43.48
CA TYR A 1232 -37.52 -69.53 43.06
C TYR A 1232 -37.95 -68.93 41.73
N PHE A 1233 -37.92 -67.60 41.62
CA PHE A 1233 -38.32 -66.83 40.44
C PHE A 1233 -37.14 -65.95 40.01
N LYS A 1234 -36.81 -65.94 38.72
CA LYS A 1234 -35.83 -65.02 38.10
C LYS A 1234 -36.52 -64.16 37.04
N MET A 1235 -36.21 -62.86 37.06
CA MET A 1235 -36.76 -61.82 36.18
C MET A 1235 -35.62 -60.86 35.83
N GLY A 1236 -35.00 -61.01 34.66
CA GLY A 1236 -33.78 -60.29 34.28
C GLY A 1236 -32.62 -60.60 35.24
N SER A 1237 -32.06 -59.57 35.88
CA SER A 1237 -31.07 -59.69 36.95
C SER A 1237 -31.69 -60.03 38.32
N VAL A 1238 -32.98 -59.78 38.53
CA VAL A 1238 -33.66 -59.90 39.82
C VAL A 1238 -34.02 -61.35 40.13
N THR A 1239 -33.90 -61.75 41.39
CA THR A 1239 -34.35 -63.07 41.87
C THR A 1239 -35.16 -62.95 43.15
N LYS A 1240 -36.19 -63.80 43.31
CA LYS A 1240 -37.04 -63.88 44.51
C LYS A 1240 -37.30 -65.33 44.89
N THR A 1241 -37.50 -65.59 46.17
CA THR A 1241 -37.87 -66.93 46.67
C THR A 1241 -39.06 -66.87 47.62
N LYS A 1242 -39.96 -67.87 47.52
CA LYS A 1242 -41.06 -68.08 48.48
C LYS A 1242 -41.11 -69.54 48.91
N LYS A 1243 -41.17 -69.78 50.22
CA LYS A 1243 -41.46 -71.11 50.76
C LYS A 1243 -42.94 -71.45 50.55
N ILE A 1244 -43.23 -72.59 49.94
CA ILE A 1244 -44.59 -73.13 49.75
C ILE A 1244 -44.70 -74.50 50.40
N LEU A 1245 -45.89 -74.85 50.88
CA LEU A 1245 -46.21 -76.15 51.46
C LEU A 1245 -47.18 -76.88 50.52
N VAL A 1246 -46.82 -78.08 50.10
CA VAL A 1246 -47.68 -79.00 49.35
C VAL A 1246 -48.13 -80.10 50.31
N ASP A 1247 -49.43 -80.27 50.49
CA ASP A 1247 -50.05 -81.25 51.40
C ASP A 1247 -50.54 -82.49 50.64
#